data_AF-A0A6L7V098-F1
#
_entry.id   AF-A0A6L7V098-F1
#
_cell.length_a   1.000
_cell.length_b   1.000
_cell.length_c   1.000
_cell.angle_alpha   90.00
_cell.angle_beta   90.00
_cell.angle_gamma   90.00
#
_symmetry.space_group_name_H-M   'P 1'
#
loop_
_entity.id
_entity.type
_entity.pdbx_description
1 polymer ?
#
loop_
_entity_poly.entity_id
_entity_poly.type
_entity_poly.pdbx_seq_one_letter_code
_entity_poly.pdbx_strand_id
1 'polypeptide(L)'
;MSTANVMRELLESGQHSALLIEHLGWNHPRAVSFTVTVEEDEYELHPIAEKAGFAIYECSPDPSGAVPRYAVRRKIEGSTDLPLERAIVFTDARRQAQVWQWVSRESGERPRCREHWARRRLGSRALLDRLQVMRFRLEEESRLTVVDVVARVREALDHETPYGRLGEKFRKRTAALPVAEPAFSSTPLAVAVSTELANALRGLHPRWGDRIDRIEPEDDSQRGAGILIRHPGGAPVIAAVEVDADAAEVQARHALRAAVEDTGAFSEVEQAIALVVPDELRSDQSALAERIGDVSFSYCLFSLDEGEQGVARWPSHGWLRGDTNVIADLIERAAISERMIAQGLKVLENSVRNATGTLRGQLDRPGVQVLKAMADVLRQEDAEQTTRMAVTIIANALTVHDGVASTHESVPSLAELDQGGSIDREQTLSAWERILEINYWPIFDVARELLRCIPETEAKGLIGDLRSAADELTRLGITTTQDLAGQMFGRLIADRKFLATFYTRPASAALLAELAVARLDTDWSDASSMESLRIADLACGTGALLSAAYHAAAVRRRRAGGDDREHHRPMMEHSLIGADIMPAAAHLTASMLSSAQPAQPYERTRIHTMEYGRIEAGGVAIGSLDLIGATEKPVLFATGQSEHATGDGGNVISLPPASLDLAIMNPPFVGSTSHEGDHAEVPVPAFAGFGASEADQAEMADVLKKVRRKLSEPAGHGNAGLGSNFIDLADQKVRGGGVLALVLPLTVANGAAWAGTRKLLARRYGDIIVIAIAATGSRDRAFSDDTGIADALILATKREGQIICAPDDAPTLFVNLLRRPQTTIEAEGLARVILDLPDTDSGFIRVGEEEVGSFIRGTLGDGGCAALDEPYLGSAAAGLRGGSLRLPGVAEAFALPLNNLSTMGQRGLVDRDISGKETNKDGVPRGPFDIKRPCEPGVAYPVLWKHDADLERYLVVKPDSYGETRERAGDKAAKVWATATRLHFNRDFQLNSQSLAACLTPEPAIGGRAWPSYRPNGDPRCEKVLALWANTTPGLISFWWIAGRQQEGRAILTVSQLPRLTALDVRTLNERQLKKAESLFVKFAKRDFLPANEAYRDETRQDLDRAMLCDLLGVPESIVEPLAALRHQWCEEPSVHGGKPTRPGGGG
;
A
#
# COMPACT_ATOMS: atom_id res chain seq x y z
N MET A 1 -12.91 44.76 14.45
CA MET A 1 -11.75 44.02 13.90
C MET A 1 -11.32 42.96 14.90
N SER A 2 -11.02 41.74 14.45
CA SER A 2 -10.48 40.71 15.35
C SER A 2 -9.06 41.08 15.78
N THR A 3 -8.64 40.67 16.99
CA THR A 3 -7.28 40.91 17.52
C THR A 3 -6.20 40.40 16.57
N ALA A 4 -6.46 39.30 15.85
CA ALA A 4 -5.55 38.73 14.86
C ALA A 4 -5.33 39.65 13.63
N ASN A 5 -6.35 40.40 13.21
CA ASN A 5 -6.22 41.34 12.09
C ASN A 5 -5.38 42.56 12.50
N VAL A 6 -5.56 43.07 13.72
CA VAL A 6 -4.76 44.18 14.26
C VAL A 6 -3.28 43.78 14.37
N MET A 7 -2.98 42.60 14.90
CA MET A 7 -1.60 42.11 15.01
C MET A 7 -0.94 41.92 13.63
N ARG A 8 -1.71 41.46 12.63
CA ARG A 8 -1.23 41.36 11.25
C ARG A 8 -0.89 42.74 10.68
N GLU A 9 -1.75 43.73 10.86
CA GLU A 9 -1.51 45.10 10.39
C GLU A 9 -0.26 45.71 11.06
N LEU A 10 -0.06 45.48 12.36
CA LEU A 10 1.12 45.94 13.08
C LEU A 10 2.40 45.27 12.58
N LEU A 11 2.37 43.96 12.32
CA LEU A 11 3.50 43.24 11.74
C LEU A 11 3.82 43.74 10.33
N GLU A 12 2.82 43.89 9.46
CA GLU A 12 3.00 44.32 8.06
C GLU A 12 3.38 45.81 7.92
N SER A 13 2.98 46.65 8.87
CA SER A 13 3.39 48.06 8.92
C SER A 13 4.74 48.27 9.62
N GLY A 14 5.36 47.21 10.14
CA GLY A 14 6.62 47.26 10.87
C GLY A 14 6.52 47.92 12.24
N GLN A 15 5.33 48.01 12.82
CA GLN A 15 5.13 48.57 14.17
C GLN A 15 5.42 47.50 15.24
N HIS A 16 6.66 47.02 15.28
CA HIS A 16 7.04 45.84 16.09
C HIS A 16 6.92 46.06 17.59
N SER A 17 7.21 47.27 18.08
CA SER A 17 7.11 47.57 19.50
C SER A 17 5.65 47.51 19.98
N ALA A 18 4.70 48.09 19.23
CA ALA A 18 3.27 47.95 19.51
C ALA A 18 2.80 46.49 19.43
N LEU A 19 3.25 45.73 18.42
CA LEU A 19 2.95 44.30 18.31
C LEU A 19 3.41 43.51 19.56
N LEU A 20 4.66 43.72 19.98
CA LEU A 20 5.26 42.97 21.08
C LEU A 20 4.67 43.38 22.44
N ILE A 21 4.52 44.68 22.69
CA ILE A 21 4.13 45.20 24.00
C ILE A 21 2.61 45.10 24.18
N GLU A 22 1.82 45.62 23.23
CA GLU A 22 0.37 45.74 23.39
C GLU A 22 -0.37 44.42 23.17
N HIS A 23 0.18 43.52 22.34
CA HIS A 23 -0.51 42.28 21.95
C HIS A 23 0.19 40.99 22.40
N LEU A 24 1.51 40.98 22.55
CA LEU A 24 2.28 39.81 22.97
C LEU A 24 2.74 39.87 24.44
N GLY A 25 2.42 40.95 25.18
CA GLY A 25 2.69 41.03 26.62
C GLY A 25 4.17 41.20 26.98
N TRP A 26 4.95 41.79 26.08
CA TRP A 26 6.33 42.19 26.33
C TRP A 26 6.42 43.52 27.10
N ASN A 27 7.56 43.78 27.72
CA ASN A 27 7.78 44.99 28.50
C ASN A 27 8.49 46.04 27.63
N HIS A 28 8.27 47.32 27.97
CA HIS A 28 9.05 48.40 27.37
C HIS A 28 10.54 48.17 27.67
N PRO A 29 11.40 48.27 26.64
CA PRO A 29 12.83 48.02 26.79
C PRO A 29 13.49 49.01 27.76
N ARG A 30 14.36 48.50 28.63
CA ARG A 30 15.27 49.25 29.49
C ARG A 30 16.70 49.26 28.94
N ALA A 31 16.96 48.45 27.91
CA ALA A 31 18.21 48.43 27.18
C ALA A 31 18.46 49.74 26.43
N VAL A 32 19.73 50.08 26.21
CA VAL A 32 20.17 51.21 25.38
C VAL A 32 20.35 50.78 23.93
N SER A 33 20.24 51.71 22.97
CA SER A 33 20.61 51.45 21.58
C SER A 33 22.10 51.16 21.46
N PHE A 34 22.48 50.34 20.49
CA PHE A 34 23.87 50.02 20.17
C PHE A 34 24.18 50.36 18.73
N THR A 35 25.37 50.88 18.47
CA THR A 35 25.87 51.06 17.10
C THR A 35 26.92 49.99 16.83
N VAL A 36 26.72 49.21 15.77
CA VAL A 36 27.66 48.17 15.33
C VAL A 36 28.22 48.56 13.97
N THR A 37 29.54 48.76 13.91
CA THR A 37 30.24 49.07 12.65
C THR A 37 30.64 47.79 11.93
N VAL A 38 30.20 47.63 10.67
CA VAL A 38 30.58 46.49 9.81
C VAL A 38 31.05 47.03 8.46
N GLU A 39 32.29 46.74 8.07
CA GLU A 39 32.83 47.10 6.74
C GLU A 39 32.71 48.60 6.39
N GLU A 40 32.93 49.48 7.38
CA GLU A 40 32.84 50.96 7.32
C GLU A 40 31.42 51.56 7.42
N ASP A 41 30.38 50.74 7.41
CA ASP A 41 29.00 51.17 7.65
C ASP A 41 28.60 51.03 9.13
N GLU A 42 27.88 52.02 9.66
CA GLU A 42 27.33 52.00 11.03
C GLU A 42 25.86 51.57 11.03
N TYR A 43 25.55 50.51 11.79
CA TYR A 43 24.19 50.01 11.97
C TYR A 43 23.71 50.26 13.39
N GLU A 44 22.60 51.00 13.52
CA GLU A 44 21.99 51.29 14.81
C GLU A 44 20.95 50.23 15.17
N LEU A 45 21.09 49.61 16.34
CA LEU A 45 20.17 48.63 16.90
C LEU A 45 19.37 49.28 18.03
N HIS A 46 18.09 49.50 17.78
CA HIS A 46 17.15 50.06 18.74
C HIS A 46 16.41 48.94 19.46
N PRO A 47 16.44 48.87 20.80
CA PRO A 47 15.64 47.89 21.50
C PRO A 47 14.16 48.24 21.36
N ILE A 48 13.35 47.25 20.99
CA ILE A 48 11.90 47.42 20.74
C ILE A 48 11.03 46.72 21.78
N ALA A 49 11.56 45.72 22.48
CA ALA A 49 10.89 45.00 23.56
C ALA A 49 11.89 44.25 24.44
N GLU A 50 11.53 44.02 25.71
CA GLU A 50 12.27 43.13 26.60
C GLU A 50 11.34 42.23 27.44
N LYS A 51 11.84 41.07 27.87
CA LYS A 51 11.17 40.22 28.86
C LYS A 51 12.19 39.42 29.65
N ALA A 52 12.16 39.55 30.98
CA ALA A 52 13.01 38.82 31.93
C ALA A 52 14.51 38.75 31.55
N GLY A 53 15.08 39.81 30.95
CA GLY A 53 16.49 39.87 30.54
C GLY A 53 16.77 39.51 29.07
N PHE A 54 15.78 39.04 28.32
CA PHE A 54 15.84 38.87 26.87
C PHE A 54 15.44 40.16 26.16
N ALA A 55 16.20 40.60 25.17
CA ALA A 55 15.91 41.83 24.41
C ALA A 55 15.69 41.55 22.91
N ILE A 56 14.72 42.24 22.31
CA ILE A 56 14.52 42.25 20.85
C ILE A 56 14.93 43.62 20.33
N TYR A 57 15.78 43.64 19.32
CA TYR A 57 16.26 44.86 18.67
C TYR A 57 15.72 44.99 17.25
N GLU A 58 15.43 46.21 16.81
CA GLU A 58 15.26 46.57 15.41
C GLU A 58 16.56 47.22 14.91
N CYS A 59 17.12 46.72 13.82
CA CYS A 59 18.33 47.23 13.20
C CYS A 59 18.00 48.19 12.05
N SER A 60 18.74 49.30 11.95
CA SER A 60 18.63 50.24 10.84
C SER A 60 18.90 49.56 9.48
N PRO A 61 18.27 50.04 8.39
CA PRO A 61 18.57 49.60 7.02
C PRO A 61 20.03 49.86 6.63
N ASP A 62 20.49 49.26 5.53
CA ASP A 62 21.79 49.58 4.94
C ASP A 62 21.81 50.97 4.26
N PRO A 63 22.98 51.50 3.86
CA PRO A 63 23.07 52.81 3.22
C PRO A 63 22.26 52.95 1.91
N SER A 64 21.90 51.84 1.27
CA SER A 64 21.03 51.83 0.08
C SER A 64 19.54 51.82 0.42
N GLY A 65 19.20 51.77 1.71
CA GLY A 65 17.84 51.69 2.23
C GLY A 65 17.25 50.28 2.17
N ALA A 66 18.05 49.26 1.90
CA ALA A 66 17.62 47.85 1.86
C ALA A 66 17.87 47.14 3.19
N VAL A 67 17.26 45.97 3.38
CA VAL A 67 17.61 45.09 4.51
C VAL A 67 19.09 44.67 4.38
N PRO A 68 19.94 44.86 5.41
CA PRO A 68 21.35 44.48 5.35
C PRO A 68 21.53 43.04 4.87
N ARG A 69 22.50 42.77 3.99
CA ARG A 69 22.72 41.43 3.42
C ARG A 69 23.06 40.39 4.50
N TYR A 70 22.82 39.12 4.21
CA TYR A 70 23.02 38.01 5.17
C TYR A 70 24.38 38.04 5.89
N ALA A 71 25.48 38.23 5.16
CA ALA A 71 26.83 38.29 5.74
C ALA A 71 26.98 39.45 6.75
N VAL A 72 26.37 40.61 6.47
CA VAL A 72 26.37 41.77 7.36
C VAL A 72 25.51 41.47 8.59
N ARG A 73 24.31 40.90 8.41
CA ARG A 73 23.43 40.51 9.54
C ARG A 73 24.13 39.54 10.49
N ARG A 74 24.87 38.55 9.97
CA ARG A 74 25.67 37.61 10.79
C ARG A 74 26.79 38.31 11.56
N LYS A 75 27.43 39.33 10.99
CA LYS A 75 28.45 40.14 11.70
C LYS A 75 27.83 41.00 12.79
N ILE A 76 26.68 41.62 12.51
CA ILE A 76 25.91 42.39 13.49
C ILE A 76 25.48 41.47 14.65
N GLU A 77 24.89 40.32 14.33
CA GLU A 77 24.49 39.32 15.33
C GLU A 77 25.67 38.80 16.14
N GLY A 78 26.85 38.66 15.56
CA GLY A 78 28.05 38.20 16.25
C GLY A 78 28.75 39.25 17.12
N SER A 79 28.28 40.51 17.15
CA SER A 79 28.93 41.57 17.92
C SER A 79 28.94 41.28 19.43
N THR A 80 30.09 41.51 20.06
CA THR A 80 30.27 41.37 21.52
C THR A 80 29.62 42.48 22.33
N ASP A 81 29.26 43.59 21.68
CA ASP A 81 28.67 44.76 22.35
C ASP A 81 27.19 44.56 22.70
N LEU A 82 26.54 43.59 22.06
CA LEU A 82 25.14 43.28 22.27
C LEU A 82 24.97 42.26 23.42
N PRO A 83 23.82 42.25 24.14
CA PRO A 83 23.53 41.27 25.20
C PRO A 83 23.36 39.83 24.69
N LEU A 84 23.86 38.82 25.43
CA LEU A 84 23.88 37.43 24.98
C LEU A 84 22.52 36.90 24.50
N GLU A 85 21.45 37.14 25.26
CA GLU A 85 20.09 36.69 24.96
C GLU A 85 19.32 37.74 24.18
N ARG A 86 19.27 37.59 22.84
CA ARG A 86 18.70 38.58 21.92
C ARG A 86 18.15 38.02 20.61
N ALA A 87 17.11 38.64 20.09
CA ALA A 87 16.70 38.52 18.69
C ALA A 87 16.82 39.88 17.98
N ILE A 88 17.06 39.87 16.67
CA ILE A 88 17.23 41.11 15.88
C ILE A 88 16.27 41.09 14.68
N VAL A 89 15.52 42.17 14.51
CA VAL A 89 14.64 42.42 13.37
C VAL A 89 15.33 43.40 12.44
N PHE A 90 15.56 43.01 11.19
CA PHE A 90 16.15 43.87 10.17
C PHE A 90 15.06 44.36 9.22
N THR A 91 14.97 45.66 8.99
CA THR A 91 13.98 46.26 8.09
C THR A 91 14.62 47.04 6.95
N ASP A 92 13.88 47.25 5.86
CA ASP A 92 14.24 48.21 4.82
C ASP A 92 13.67 49.60 5.15
N ALA A 93 14.23 50.66 4.54
CA ALA A 93 13.81 52.04 4.81
C ALA A 93 12.33 52.31 4.47
N ARG A 94 11.75 51.51 3.56
CA ARG A 94 10.34 51.60 3.14
C ARG A 94 9.39 50.70 3.95
N ARG A 95 9.91 49.92 4.90
CA ARG A 95 9.17 48.92 5.70
C ARG A 95 8.32 47.97 4.84
N GLN A 96 8.84 47.58 3.68
CA GLN A 96 8.25 46.60 2.77
C GLN A 96 8.76 45.18 3.04
N ALA A 97 9.97 45.04 3.59
CA ALA A 97 10.57 43.76 3.91
C ALA A 97 11.21 43.80 5.30
N GLN A 98 11.05 42.70 6.04
CA GLN A 98 11.65 42.52 7.35
C GLN A 98 12.18 41.10 7.54
N VAL A 99 13.22 40.95 8.34
CA VAL A 99 13.85 39.66 8.68
C VAL A 99 14.00 39.57 10.19
N TRP A 100 13.31 38.61 10.79
CA TRP A 100 13.48 38.27 12.20
C TRP A 100 14.57 37.21 12.31
N GLN A 101 15.69 37.56 12.92
CA GLN A 101 16.85 36.71 13.09
C GLN A 101 17.02 36.31 14.57
N TRP A 102 17.16 35.01 14.79
CA TRP A 102 17.43 34.42 16.10
C TRP A 102 18.61 33.44 16.01
N VAL A 103 19.46 33.40 17.03
CA VAL A 103 20.58 32.47 17.10
C VAL A 103 20.49 31.62 18.36
N SER A 104 20.22 30.34 18.15
CA SER A 104 20.16 29.34 19.21
C SER A 104 21.59 28.95 19.61
N ARG A 105 21.92 29.12 20.89
CA ARG A 105 23.24 28.81 21.47
C ARG A 105 23.07 27.79 22.58
N GLU A 106 23.37 26.51 22.32
CA GLU A 106 23.33 25.45 23.32
C GLU A 106 24.75 25.05 23.76
N SER A 107 24.90 24.67 25.02
CA SER A 107 26.17 24.19 25.57
C SER A 107 26.56 22.86 24.91
N GLY A 108 27.62 22.87 24.12
CA GLY A 108 28.13 21.67 23.42
C GLY A 108 27.73 21.55 21.94
N GLU A 109 26.84 22.42 21.44
CA GLU A 109 26.48 22.47 20.01
C GLU A 109 26.98 23.74 19.31
N ARG A 110 27.11 23.70 17.97
CA ARG A 110 27.44 24.89 17.18
C ARG A 110 26.22 25.84 17.12
N PRO A 111 26.40 27.17 17.28
CA PRO A 111 25.30 28.13 17.20
C PRO A 111 24.52 28.00 15.88
N ARG A 112 23.18 27.94 15.95
CA ARG A 112 22.30 27.81 14.77
C ARG A 112 21.57 29.12 14.53
N CYS A 113 21.77 29.71 13.35
CA CYS A 113 21.11 30.95 12.95
C CYS A 113 19.81 30.67 12.17
N ARG A 114 18.73 31.34 12.55
CA ARG A 114 17.40 31.20 11.94
C ARG A 114 16.92 32.57 11.48
N GLU A 115 16.34 32.63 10.28
CA GLU A 115 15.80 33.86 9.69
C GLU A 115 14.37 33.64 9.21
N HIS A 116 13.47 34.53 9.60
CA HIS A 116 12.07 34.51 9.20
C HIS A 116 11.75 35.80 8.46
N TRP A 117 11.40 35.67 7.18
CA TRP A 117 11.09 36.81 6.33
C TRP A 117 9.60 37.15 6.42
N ALA A 118 9.30 38.44 6.47
CA ALA A 118 7.96 38.95 6.19
C ALA A 118 8.04 40.10 5.18
N ARG A 119 7.10 40.10 4.23
CA ARG A 119 6.95 41.16 3.23
C ARG A 119 5.53 41.71 3.27
N ARG A 120 5.41 43.02 3.10
CA ARG A 120 4.12 43.70 3.02
C ARG A 120 3.35 43.18 1.80
N ARG A 121 2.07 42.80 1.96
CA ARG A 121 1.14 42.28 0.92
C ARG A 121 1.39 40.88 0.33
N LEU A 122 2.48 40.18 0.67
CA LEU A 122 2.79 38.81 0.21
C LEU A 122 2.51 37.73 1.28
N GLY A 123 1.81 38.10 2.37
CA GLY A 123 1.39 37.20 3.44
C GLY A 123 2.44 37.05 4.55
N SER A 124 2.13 37.55 5.74
CA SER A 124 2.97 37.43 6.96
C SER A 124 2.44 36.36 7.95
N ARG A 125 1.47 35.54 7.53
CA ARG A 125 0.69 34.66 8.42
C ARG A 125 1.54 33.62 9.16
N ALA A 126 2.47 32.95 8.49
CA ALA A 126 3.34 31.96 9.12
C ALA A 126 4.27 32.56 10.19
N LEU A 127 4.79 33.77 9.97
CA LEU A 127 5.56 34.48 10.99
C LEU A 127 4.66 34.97 12.12
N LEU A 128 3.47 35.48 11.81
CA LEU A 128 2.52 35.94 12.82
C LEU A 128 2.05 34.81 13.75
N ASP A 129 1.79 33.62 13.21
CA ASP A 129 1.41 32.44 13.99
C ASP A 129 2.55 32.01 14.92
N ARG A 130 3.81 32.13 14.47
CA ARG A 130 5.00 31.88 15.30
C ARG A 130 5.18 32.94 16.39
N LEU A 131 5.04 34.23 16.05
CA LEU A 131 5.17 35.32 17.03
C LEU A 131 4.07 35.24 18.12
N GLN A 132 2.90 34.67 17.82
CA GLN A 132 1.86 34.42 18.83
C GLN A 132 2.30 33.44 19.92
N VAL A 133 3.24 32.52 19.63
CA VAL A 133 3.84 31.64 20.65
C VAL A 133 4.65 32.45 21.66
N MET A 134 5.20 33.61 21.27
CA MET A 134 5.93 34.54 22.14
C MET A 134 5.01 35.43 22.99
N ARG A 135 3.74 35.07 23.18
CA ARG A 135 2.79 35.82 24.00
C ARG A 135 2.92 35.45 25.49
N PHE A 136 3.07 36.46 26.35
CA PHE A 136 3.11 36.31 27.81
C PHE A 136 1.84 36.90 28.45
N ARG A 137 1.24 36.18 29.40
CA ARG A 137 0.11 36.68 30.19
C ARG A 137 0.60 37.33 31.50
N LEU A 138 -0.20 38.24 32.05
CA LEU A 138 0.12 38.98 33.28
C LEU A 138 0.35 38.05 34.49
N GLU A 139 -0.37 36.92 34.56
CA GLU A 139 -0.26 35.97 35.67
C GLU A 139 1.10 35.24 35.70
N GLU A 140 1.77 35.13 34.54
CA GLU A 140 3.08 34.47 34.42
C GLU A 140 4.22 35.36 34.94
N GLU A 141 4.00 36.68 35.05
CA GLU A 141 5.07 37.68 35.20
C GLU A 141 5.90 37.55 36.49
N SER A 142 5.28 37.10 37.58
CA SER A 142 5.97 36.92 38.88
C SER A 142 6.93 35.74 38.94
N ARG A 143 6.88 34.81 37.96
CA ARG A 143 7.67 33.57 37.94
C ARG A 143 8.57 33.41 36.71
N LEU A 144 8.47 34.33 35.74
CA LEU A 144 9.24 34.26 34.49
C LEU A 144 10.73 34.52 34.72
N THR A 145 11.55 33.56 34.30
CA THR A 145 13.02 33.70 34.22
C THR A 145 13.46 33.91 32.76
N VAL A 146 14.70 34.36 32.56
CA VAL A 146 15.29 34.48 31.21
C VAL A 146 15.27 33.15 30.46
N VAL A 147 15.44 32.02 31.17
CA VAL A 147 15.44 30.67 30.58
C VAL A 147 14.06 30.33 30.01
N ASP A 148 12.99 30.69 30.69
CA ASP A 148 11.61 30.47 30.23
C ASP A 148 11.28 31.31 28.99
N VAL A 149 11.79 32.55 28.95
CA VAL A 149 11.66 33.43 27.78
C VAL A 149 12.44 32.87 26.60
N VAL A 150 13.70 32.48 26.79
CA VAL A 150 14.55 31.88 25.74
C VAL A 150 13.92 30.59 25.19
N ALA A 151 13.38 29.72 26.05
CA ALA A 151 12.69 28.50 25.62
C ALA A 151 11.50 28.80 24.71
N ARG A 152 10.70 29.84 25.03
CA ARG A 152 9.53 30.25 24.25
C ARG A 152 9.89 30.99 22.97
N VAL A 153 10.94 31.81 22.98
CA VAL A 153 11.49 32.40 21.75
C VAL A 153 12.07 31.32 20.84
N ARG A 154 12.73 30.30 21.40
CA ARG A 154 13.22 29.15 20.66
C ARG A 154 12.06 28.35 20.04
N GLU A 155 11.01 28.08 20.79
CA GLU A 155 9.80 27.44 20.26
C GLU A 155 9.21 28.23 19.09
N ALA A 156 9.20 29.57 19.17
CA ALA A 156 8.70 30.40 18.08
C ALA A 156 9.64 30.48 16.86
N LEU A 157 10.95 30.62 17.08
CA LEU A 157 11.91 31.07 16.06
C LEU A 157 12.98 30.01 15.69
N ASP A 158 13.07 28.87 16.36
CA ASP A 158 14.04 27.79 16.05
C ASP A 158 13.55 26.76 15.01
N HIS A 159 12.51 27.13 14.28
CA HIS A 159 12.04 26.37 13.12
C HIS A 159 12.86 26.74 11.86
N GLU A 160 13.27 25.73 11.07
CA GLU A 160 13.84 25.99 9.74
C GLU A 160 12.79 26.63 8.82
N THR A 161 13.17 27.70 8.15
CA THR A 161 12.40 28.25 7.03
C THR A 161 12.97 27.73 5.72
N PRO A 162 12.13 27.30 4.75
CA PRO A 162 12.59 26.83 3.44
C PRO A 162 13.49 27.84 2.70
N TYR A 163 13.33 29.13 2.99
CA TYR A 163 13.93 30.23 2.23
C TYR A 163 15.38 30.57 2.59
N GLY A 164 15.87 30.16 3.77
CA GLY A 164 17.25 30.48 4.22
C GLY A 164 18.34 29.65 3.53
N ARG A 165 18.02 28.41 3.12
CA ARG A 165 18.96 27.53 2.39
C ARG A 165 18.93 27.76 0.88
N LEU A 166 17.86 28.31 0.32
CA LEU A 166 17.79 28.59 -1.11
C LEU A 166 18.75 29.71 -1.51
N GLY A 167 18.80 30.84 -0.81
CA GLY A 167 19.55 32.02 -1.28
C GLY A 167 21.07 31.85 -1.45
N GLU A 168 21.74 31.10 -0.56
CA GLU A 168 23.19 30.89 -0.62
C GLU A 168 23.60 29.60 -1.34
N LYS A 169 22.78 28.53 -1.29
CA LYS A 169 23.03 27.33 -2.10
C LYS A 169 22.62 27.53 -3.56
N PHE A 170 21.62 28.37 -3.89
CA PHE A 170 21.39 28.79 -5.27
C PHE A 170 22.61 29.54 -5.79
N ARG A 171 23.17 30.50 -5.02
CA ARG A 171 24.30 31.31 -5.49
C ARG A 171 25.61 30.53 -5.60
N LYS A 172 25.81 29.50 -4.77
CA LYS A 172 26.98 28.59 -4.86
C LYS A 172 26.80 27.41 -5.84
N ARG A 173 25.58 27.03 -6.23
CA ARG A 173 25.34 26.06 -7.32
C ARG A 173 25.19 26.73 -8.70
N THR A 174 24.72 27.98 -8.78
CA THR A 174 24.78 28.78 -10.02
C THR A 174 26.19 29.26 -10.35
N ALA A 175 27.13 29.24 -9.39
CA ALA A 175 28.54 29.52 -9.64
C ALA A 175 29.36 28.30 -10.11
N ALA A 176 28.76 27.11 -10.21
CA ALA A 176 29.45 25.87 -10.59
C ALA A 176 28.83 25.14 -11.79
N LEU A 177 27.93 25.79 -12.53
CA LEU A 177 27.54 25.39 -13.88
C LEU A 177 27.99 26.50 -14.83
N PRO A 178 28.80 26.22 -15.86
CA PRO A 178 29.03 27.20 -16.89
C PRO A 178 27.75 27.33 -17.74
N VAL A 179 27.56 28.53 -18.30
CA VAL A 179 26.72 28.86 -19.47
C VAL A 179 25.34 29.49 -19.17
N ALA A 180 25.07 30.55 -19.93
CA ALA A 180 23.86 31.35 -20.03
C ALA A 180 22.55 30.54 -19.98
N GLU A 181 21.50 31.10 -19.38
CA GLU A 181 20.13 30.58 -19.52
C GLU A 181 19.77 30.61 -21.03
N PRO A 182 19.54 29.47 -21.68
CA PRO A 182 19.21 29.46 -23.09
C PRO A 182 17.77 29.96 -23.28
N ALA A 183 17.57 30.87 -24.23
CA ALA A 183 16.25 31.01 -24.84
C ALA A 183 15.86 29.66 -25.46
N PHE A 184 14.68 29.15 -25.15
CA PHE A 184 14.20 27.90 -25.75
C PHE A 184 13.84 28.19 -27.22
N SER A 185 14.73 27.87 -28.16
CA SER A 185 14.37 27.83 -29.58
C SER A 185 13.90 26.42 -29.93
N SER A 186 12.62 26.13 -29.70
CA SER A 186 12.05 24.86 -30.16
C SER A 186 12.18 24.72 -31.66
N THR A 187 12.52 23.51 -32.11
CA THR A 187 12.71 23.29 -33.55
C THR A 187 11.39 23.49 -34.31
N PRO A 188 11.41 23.94 -35.59
CA PRO A 188 10.19 24.02 -36.40
C PRO A 188 9.43 22.69 -36.48
N LEU A 189 10.15 21.57 -36.43
CA LEU A 189 9.57 20.24 -36.37
C LEU A 189 8.82 20.00 -35.05
N ALA A 190 9.39 20.33 -33.90
CA ALA A 190 8.73 20.21 -32.61
C ALA A 190 7.42 21.01 -32.55
N VAL A 191 7.42 22.22 -33.11
CA VAL A 191 6.20 23.05 -33.25
C VAL A 191 5.15 22.37 -34.13
N ALA A 192 5.55 21.84 -35.29
CA ALA A 192 4.65 21.13 -36.20
C ALA A 192 4.04 19.86 -35.56
N VAL A 193 4.88 19.05 -34.91
CA VAL A 193 4.44 17.84 -34.19
C VAL A 193 3.51 18.19 -33.03
N SER A 194 3.82 19.24 -32.26
CA SER A 194 2.92 19.73 -31.20
C SER A 194 1.54 20.10 -31.74
N THR A 195 1.49 20.65 -32.96
CA THR A 195 0.23 21.05 -33.61
C THR A 195 -0.62 19.83 -33.95
N GLU A 196 -0.05 18.87 -34.66
CA GLU A 196 -0.80 17.68 -35.07
C GLU A 196 -1.11 16.76 -33.89
N LEU A 197 -0.23 16.66 -32.90
CA LEU A 197 -0.50 15.93 -31.67
C LEU A 197 -1.67 16.57 -30.89
N ALA A 198 -1.70 17.91 -30.77
CA ALA A 198 -2.83 18.60 -30.16
C ALA A 198 -4.15 18.34 -30.92
N ASN A 199 -4.11 18.32 -32.26
CA ASN A 199 -5.28 17.98 -33.08
C ASN A 199 -5.75 16.54 -32.85
N ALA A 200 -4.82 15.58 -32.81
CA ALA A 200 -5.12 14.17 -32.56
C ALA A 200 -5.73 13.98 -31.16
N LEU A 201 -5.12 14.58 -30.13
CA LEU A 201 -5.61 14.49 -28.75
C LEU A 201 -7.04 15.04 -28.60
N ARG A 202 -7.41 16.13 -29.29
CA ARG A 202 -8.80 16.67 -29.26
C ARG A 202 -9.85 15.63 -29.68
N GLY A 203 -9.49 14.68 -30.55
CA GLY A 203 -10.39 13.63 -31.01
C GLY A 203 -10.46 12.42 -30.07
N LEU A 204 -9.51 12.26 -29.14
CA LEU A 204 -9.42 11.07 -28.27
C LEU A 204 -10.19 11.22 -26.95
N HIS A 205 -10.52 12.44 -26.55
CA HIS A 205 -11.34 12.68 -25.37
C HIS A 205 -12.46 13.69 -25.66
N PRO A 206 -13.75 13.34 -25.42
CA PRO A 206 -14.90 14.17 -25.81
C PRO A 206 -14.88 15.59 -25.24
N ARG A 207 -14.24 15.77 -24.08
CA ARG A 207 -14.22 17.04 -23.33
C ARG A 207 -12.96 17.88 -23.57
N TRP A 208 -12.08 17.48 -24.49
CA TRP A 208 -10.84 18.21 -24.76
C TRP A 208 -10.92 19.23 -25.91
N GLY A 209 -12.02 19.26 -26.66
CA GLY A 209 -12.17 20.05 -27.88
C GLY A 209 -11.60 21.48 -27.81
N ASP A 210 -12.10 22.30 -26.89
CA ASP A 210 -11.66 23.69 -26.67
C ASP A 210 -10.70 23.86 -25.48
N ARG A 211 -10.28 22.76 -24.85
CA ARG A 211 -9.46 22.75 -23.63
C ARG A 211 -7.99 22.41 -23.87
N ILE A 212 -7.61 22.25 -25.13
CA ILE A 212 -6.24 22.01 -25.58
C ILE A 212 -5.74 23.27 -26.28
N ASP A 213 -4.80 23.95 -25.62
CA ASP A 213 -4.09 25.11 -26.16
C ASP A 213 -2.68 24.73 -26.57
N ARG A 214 -2.21 25.37 -27.63
CA ARG A 214 -0.81 25.31 -28.03
C ARG A 214 -0.02 26.35 -27.24
N ILE A 215 1.16 25.95 -26.78
CA ILE A 215 2.14 26.88 -26.22
C ILE A 215 3.04 27.30 -27.38
N GLU A 216 2.88 28.54 -27.84
CA GLU A 216 3.78 29.11 -28.85
C GLU A 216 5.07 29.61 -28.18
N PRO A 217 6.25 29.35 -28.78
CA PRO A 217 7.50 29.95 -28.32
C PRO A 217 7.49 31.45 -28.68
N GLU A 218 7.25 32.34 -27.71
CA GLU A 218 7.40 33.78 -27.92
C GLU A 218 8.87 34.22 -27.84
N ASP A 219 9.28 35.17 -28.69
CA ASP A 219 10.65 35.69 -28.88
C ASP A 219 11.37 36.16 -27.58
N ASP A 220 10.64 36.45 -26.50
CA ASP A 220 11.15 36.96 -25.22
C ASP A 220 10.72 36.09 -24.01
N SER A 221 10.08 34.94 -24.26
CA SER A 221 9.58 34.03 -23.22
C SER A 221 10.50 32.82 -23.03
N GLN A 222 10.74 32.42 -21.78
CA GLN A 222 11.45 31.18 -21.43
C GLN A 222 10.61 29.92 -21.69
N ARG A 223 9.68 29.91 -22.67
CA ARG A 223 8.76 28.79 -22.93
C ARG A 223 8.99 28.21 -24.32
N GLY A 224 9.34 26.91 -24.38
CA GLY A 224 9.40 26.14 -25.63
C GLY A 224 8.02 25.68 -26.12
N ALA A 225 7.99 25.00 -27.28
CA ALA A 225 6.82 24.43 -27.91
C ALA A 225 6.20 23.30 -27.07
N GLY A 226 4.89 23.33 -26.90
CA GLY A 226 4.20 22.30 -26.14
C GLY A 226 2.69 22.41 -26.23
N ILE A 227 2.03 21.57 -25.46
CA ILE A 227 0.57 21.46 -25.41
C ILE A 227 0.13 21.65 -23.97
N LEU A 228 -0.77 22.59 -23.74
CA LEU A 228 -1.45 22.77 -22.46
C LEU A 228 -2.82 22.09 -22.56
N ILE A 229 -3.08 21.15 -21.66
CA ILE A 229 -4.35 20.44 -21.56
C ILE A 229 -5.00 20.79 -20.22
N ARG A 230 -6.20 21.37 -20.27
CA ARG A 230 -7.03 21.63 -19.08
C ARG A 230 -8.06 20.52 -18.91
N HIS A 231 -7.66 19.43 -18.26
CA HIS A 231 -8.59 18.32 -18.03
C HIS A 231 -9.81 18.82 -17.22
N PRO A 232 -11.06 18.53 -17.65
CA PRO A 232 -12.23 19.00 -16.91
C PRO A 232 -12.32 18.33 -15.54
N GLY A 233 -12.25 19.14 -14.49
CA GLY A 233 -12.14 18.65 -13.11
C GLY A 233 -10.79 17.96 -12.91
N GLY A 234 -9.68 18.65 -13.14
CA GLY A 234 -8.34 18.13 -12.93
C GLY A 234 -7.32 19.26 -13.01
N ALA A 235 -6.10 19.02 -12.55
CA ALA A 235 -5.01 19.97 -12.71
C ALA A 235 -4.62 20.12 -14.20
N PRO A 236 -4.20 21.32 -14.62
CA PRO A 236 -3.65 21.51 -15.96
C PRO A 236 -2.37 20.68 -16.12
N VAL A 237 -2.24 20.01 -17.27
CA VAL A 237 -1.07 19.22 -17.64
C VAL A 237 -0.40 19.87 -18.84
N ILE A 238 0.92 20.02 -18.78
CA ILE A 238 1.71 20.49 -19.93
C ILE A 238 2.50 19.32 -20.52
N ALA A 239 2.34 19.08 -21.81
CA ALA A 239 3.21 18.19 -22.58
C ALA A 239 4.23 19.01 -23.36
N ALA A 240 5.50 18.95 -22.93
CA ALA A 240 6.64 19.57 -23.61
C ALA A 240 7.11 18.63 -24.74
N VAL A 241 7.11 19.10 -25.98
CA VAL A 241 7.43 18.29 -27.17
C VAL A 241 8.72 18.80 -27.77
N GLU A 242 9.75 17.96 -27.81
CA GLU A 242 11.03 18.33 -28.40
C GLU A 242 11.67 17.20 -29.22
N VAL A 243 12.60 17.56 -30.11
CA VAL A 243 13.41 16.60 -30.86
C VAL A 243 14.53 16.05 -29.97
N ASP A 244 15.08 16.87 -29.07
CA ASP A 244 16.13 16.48 -28.15
C ASP A 244 15.54 16.07 -26.79
N ALA A 245 16.05 14.97 -26.23
CA ALA A 245 15.55 14.40 -24.98
C ALA A 245 15.85 15.28 -23.77
N ASP A 246 17.04 15.88 -23.71
CA ASP A 246 17.44 16.76 -22.60
C ASP A 246 16.61 18.05 -22.65
N ALA A 247 16.38 18.60 -23.86
CA ALA A 247 15.52 19.75 -24.05
C ALA A 247 14.07 19.48 -23.60
N ALA A 248 13.50 18.33 -23.95
CA ALA A 248 12.16 17.92 -23.51
C ALA A 248 12.04 17.88 -21.98
N GLU A 249 13.02 17.29 -21.28
CA GLU A 249 13.02 17.23 -19.82
C GLU A 249 13.15 18.60 -19.17
N VAL A 250 14.09 19.42 -19.65
CA VAL A 250 14.32 20.76 -19.08
C VAL A 250 13.06 21.60 -19.22
N GLN A 251 12.41 21.55 -20.38
CA GLN A 251 11.17 22.28 -20.61
C GLN A 251 10.01 21.75 -19.76
N ALA A 252 9.84 20.43 -19.64
CA ALA A 252 8.79 19.85 -18.79
C ALA A 252 9.00 20.23 -17.30
N ARG A 253 10.24 20.23 -16.81
CA ARG A 253 10.54 20.67 -15.43
C ARG A 253 10.27 22.16 -15.22
N HIS A 254 10.54 23.00 -16.23
CA HIS A 254 10.27 24.44 -16.17
C HIS A 254 8.77 24.75 -16.21
N ALA A 255 7.99 23.91 -16.90
CA ALA A 255 6.53 24.04 -16.95
C ALA A 255 5.86 23.83 -15.58
N LEU A 256 6.48 23.08 -14.66
CA LEU A 256 5.98 22.92 -13.31
C LEU A 256 5.93 24.26 -12.58
N ARG A 257 4.88 24.45 -11.76
CA ARG A 257 4.59 25.69 -11.03
C ARG A 257 4.18 26.88 -11.89
N ALA A 258 4.02 26.68 -13.20
CA ALA A 258 3.45 27.71 -14.06
C ALA A 258 1.98 27.96 -13.65
N ALA A 259 1.63 29.24 -13.45
CA ALA A 259 0.24 29.63 -13.29
C ALA A 259 -0.43 29.68 -14.67
N VAL A 260 -1.55 28.98 -14.79
CA VAL A 260 -2.33 28.87 -16.02
C VAL A 260 -3.77 29.26 -15.70
N GLU A 261 -4.37 30.08 -16.55
CA GLU A 261 -5.79 30.40 -16.44
C GLU A 261 -6.63 29.18 -16.81
N ASP A 262 -7.55 28.78 -15.94
CA ASP A 262 -8.44 27.63 -16.07
C ASP A 262 -9.83 27.99 -15.54
N THR A 263 -10.84 28.01 -16.43
CA THR A 263 -12.24 28.33 -16.09
C THR A 263 -12.45 29.62 -15.28
N GLY A 264 -11.62 30.65 -15.51
CA GLY A 264 -11.73 31.96 -14.84
C GLY A 264 -10.97 32.06 -13.50
N ALA A 265 -10.21 31.04 -13.11
CA ALA A 265 -9.27 31.06 -12.00
C ALA A 265 -7.85 30.70 -12.47
N PHE A 266 -6.82 30.96 -11.67
CA PHE A 266 -5.46 30.50 -11.98
C PHE A 266 -5.16 29.19 -11.25
N SER A 267 -4.77 28.17 -11.99
CA SER A 267 -4.33 26.87 -11.49
C SER A 267 -2.82 26.71 -11.69
N GLU A 268 -2.15 26.10 -10.71
CA GLU A 268 -0.73 25.77 -10.79
C GLU A 268 -0.54 24.45 -11.58
N VAL A 269 0.41 24.41 -12.50
CA VAL A 269 0.80 23.16 -13.19
C VAL A 269 1.62 22.32 -12.23
N GLU A 270 1.03 21.24 -11.72
CA GLU A 270 1.72 20.31 -10.82
C GLU A 270 2.35 19.12 -11.55
N GLN A 271 1.99 18.93 -12.82
CA GLN A 271 2.29 17.74 -13.61
C GLN A 271 2.68 18.13 -15.04
N ALA A 272 3.80 17.62 -15.53
CA ALA A 272 4.30 17.91 -16.86
C ALA A 272 4.90 16.67 -17.52
N ILE A 273 4.62 16.46 -18.80
CA ILE A 273 5.09 15.31 -19.58
C ILE A 273 6.18 15.81 -20.52
N ALA A 274 7.34 15.17 -20.53
CA ALA A 274 8.33 15.35 -21.58
C ALA A 274 8.06 14.34 -22.69
N LEU A 275 7.98 14.80 -23.94
CA LEU A 275 7.74 13.99 -25.14
C LEU A 275 8.87 14.23 -26.15
N VAL A 276 9.48 13.14 -26.59
CA VAL A 276 10.51 13.17 -27.64
C VAL A 276 9.91 12.77 -28.97
N VAL A 277 10.09 13.61 -29.98
CA VAL A 277 9.62 13.37 -31.35
C VAL A 277 10.27 12.10 -31.91
N PRO A 278 9.51 11.11 -32.39
CA PRO A 278 10.04 9.87 -32.97
C PRO A 278 10.88 10.10 -34.23
N ASP A 279 11.92 9.29 -34.47
CA ASP A 279 12.81 9.42 -35.64
C ASP A 279 12.05 9.25 -36.97
N GLU A 280 10.96 8.48 -36.93
CA GLU A 280 10.04 8.24 -38.04
C GLU A 280 9.36 9.53 -38.55
N LEU A 281 9.10 10.49 -37.65
CA LEU A 281 8.53 11.80 -38.00
C LEU A 281 9.61 12.83 -38.34
N ARG A 282 10.85 12.62 -37.89
CA ARG A 282 12.00 13.47 -38.26
C ARG A 282 12.39 13.30 -39.72
N SER A 283 12.28 12.07 -40.22
CA SER A 283 12.73 11.65 -41.55
C SER A 283 11.73 11.97 -42.67
N ASP A 284 10.43 12.02 -42.37
CA ASP A 284 9.37 12.35 -43.34
C ASP A 284 8.26 13.18 -42.69
N GLN A 285 8.28 14.49 -42.99
CA GLN A 285 7.36 15.49 -42.46
C GLN A 285 6.13 15.70 -43.36
N SER A 286 6.08 15.07 -44.54
CA SER A 286 5.07 15.35 -45.57
C SER A 286 3.70 14.75 -45.25
N ALA A 287 3.65 13.76 -44.36
CA ALA A 287 2.44 13.06 -43.90
C ALA A 287 2.25 13.10 -42.38
N LEU A 288 2.68 14.19 -41.72
CA LEU A 288 2.70 14.29 -40.25
C LEU A 288 1.32 14.01 -39.62
N ALA A 289 0.25 14.60 -40.16
CA ALA A 289 -1.12 14.45 -39.66
C ALA A 289 -1.67 13.02 -39.80
N GLU A 290 -1.27 12.30 -40.86
CA GLU A 290 -1.71 10.91 -41.09
C GLU A 290 -0.96 9.92 -40.19
N ARG A 291 0.28 10.23 -39.81
CA ARG A 291 1.16 9.30 -39.08
C ARG A 291 1.22 9.53 -37.58
N ILE A 292 0.76 10.68 -37.08
CA ILE A 292 0.87 11.06 -35.66
C ILE A 292 0.24 10.04 -34.71
N GLY A 293 -0.86 9.40 -35.14
CA GLY A 293 -1.58 8.38 -34.36
C GLY A 293 -0.84 7.06 -34.23
N ASP A 294 -0.02 6.71 -35.23
CA ASP A 294 0.58 5.37 -35.39
C ASP A 294 2.05 5.29 -34.91
N VAL A 295 2.64 6.42 -34.51
CA VAL A 295 4.02 6.48 -34.03
C VAL A 295 4.10 6.40 -32.51
N SER A 296 5.22 5.88 -32.01
CA SER A 296 5.48 5.76 -30.58
C SER A 296 6.42 6.85 -30.08
N PHE A 297 5.92 7.74 -29.24
CA PHE A 297 6.68 8.78 -28.55
C PHE A 297 7.50 8.18 -27.42
N SER A 298 8.73 8.69 -27.22
CA SER A 298 9.42 8.46 -25.95
C SER A 298 8.98 9.50 -24.93
N TYR A 299 8.61 9.07 -23.72
CA TYR A 299 8.05 9.97 -22.71
C TYR A 299 8.52 9.70 -21.28
N CYS A 300 8.46 10.74 -20.45
CA CYS A 300 8.52 10.65 -18.99
C CYS A 300 7.63 11.71 -18.34
N LEU A 301 7.18 11.47 -17.12
CA LEU A 301 6.34 12.36 -16.33
C LEU A 301 7.15 13.05 -15.24
N PHE A 302 6.90 14.34 -15.03
CA PHE A 302 7.37 15.12 -13.90
C PHE A 302 6.19 15.56 -13.04
N SER A 303 6.33 15.40 -11.73
CA SER A 303 5.29 15.69 -10.74
C SER A 303 5.86 16.52 -9.60
N LEU A 304 5.07 17.46 -9.06
CA LEU A 304 5.41 18.09 -7.77
C LEU A 304 5.16 17.11 -6.62
N ASP A 305 6.12 17.01 -5.71
CA ASP A 305 6.06 16.19 -4.49
C ASP A 305 5.91 17.08 -3.23
N GLU A 306 5.58 16.50 -2.07
CA GLU A 306 5.36 17.19 -0.79
C GLU A 306 6.63 17.81 -0.18
N GLY A 307 7.83 17.42 -0.63
CA GLY A 307 9.09 17.98 -0.16
C GLY A 307 9.32 19.43 -0.64
N GLU A 308 9.94 20.28 0.19
CA GLU A 308 10.13 21.73 -0.05
C GLU A 308 10.81 22.11 -1.40
N GLN A 309 11.43 21.16 -2.12
CA GLN A 309 11.97 21.30 -3.48
C GLN A 309 11.75 20.07 -4.40
N GLY A 310 10.97 19.06 -4.02
CA GLY A 310 10.95 17.76 -4.71
C GLY A 310 10.14 17.79 -6.01
N VAL A 311 10.81 17.74 -7.17
CA VAL A 311 10.19 17.31 -8.43
C VAL A 311 10.47 15.81 -8.57
N ALA A 312 9.42 14.99 -8.61
CA ALA A 312 9.53 13.57 -8.93
C ALA A 312 9.56 13.38 -10.46
N ARG A 313 10.36 12.41 -10.93
CA ARG A 313 10.42 11.98 -12.32
C ARG A 313 10.01 10.51 -12.37
N TRP A 314 9.07 10.16 -13.26
CA TRP A 314 8.67 8.78 -13.51
C TRP A 314 8.79 8.44 -15.01
N PRO A 315 9.48 7.34 -15.38
CA PRO A 315 10.32 6.50 -14.52
C PRO A 315 11.46 7.32 -13.89
N SER A 316 12.13 6.79 -12.86
CA SER A 316 13.24 7.53 -12.24
C SER A 316 14.39 7.79 -13.21
N HIS A 317 14.63 6.86 -14.14
CA HIS A 317 15.65 6.91 -15.19
C HIS A 317 15.12 6.32 -16.51
N GLY A 318 15.67 6.77 -17.64
CA GLY A 318 15.26 6.31 -18.97
C GLY A 318 13.90 6.86 -19.41
N TRP A 319 13.40 6.34 -20.53
CA TRP A 319 12.18 6.80 -21.18
C TRP A 319 11.22 5.63 -21.42
N LEU A 320 9.92 5.89 -21.30
CA LEU A 320 8.88 4.97 -21.72
C LEU A 320 8.53 5.22 -23.18
N ARG A 321 7.79 4.29 -23.79
CA ARG A 321 7.33 4.39 -25.19
C ARG A 321 5.83 4.21 -25.26
N GLY A 322 5.16 5.01 -26.08
CA GLY A 322 3.71 4.97 -26.21
C GLY A 322 3.18 5.75 -27.40
N ASP A 323 2.10 5.27 -27.99
CA ASP A 323 1.38 5.96 -29.06
C ASP A 323 0.54 7.13 -28.53
N THR A 324 -0.22 7.79 -29.39
CA THR A 324 -1.06 8.93 -28.98
C THR A 324 -2.15 8.54 -27.97
N ASN A 325 -2.65 7.29 -28.01
CA ASN A 325 -3.61 6.80 -27.00
C ASN A 325 -2.96 6.71 -25.62
N VAL A 326 -1.75 6.14 -25.56
CA VAL A 326 -0.95 6.06 -24.33
C VAL A 326 -0.72 7.45 -23.73
N ILE A 327 -0.39 8.44 -24.57
CA ILE A 327 -0.19 9.82 -24.10
C ILE A 327 -1.51 10.42 -23.59
N ALA A 328 -2.64 10.16 -24.25
CA ALA A 328 -3.93 10.62 -23.79
C ALA A 328 -4.29 10.06 -22.40
N ASP A 329 -4.14 8.74 -22.17
CA ASP A 329 -4.43 8.15 -20.85
C ASP A 329 -3.50 8.71 -19.77
N LEU A 330 -2.21 8.93 -20.11
CA LEU A 330 -1.25 9.52 -19.20
C LEU A 330 -1.66 10.92 -18.79
N ILE A 331 -2.13 11.76 -19.73
CA ILE A 331 -2.60 13.13 -19.44
C ILE A 331 -3.80 13.09 -18.50
N GLU A 332 -4.78 12.22 -18.75
CA GLU A 332 -5.97 12.10 -17.89
C GLU A 332 -5.60 11.73 -16.46
N ARG A 333 -4.68 10.77 -16.27
CA ARG A 333 -4.23 10.36 -14.93
C ARG A 333 -3.32 11.39 -14.28
N ALA A 334 -2.45 12.03 -15.06
CA ALA A 334 -1.59 13.10 -14.58
C ALA A 334 -2.41 14.32 -14.14
N ALA A 335 -3.60 14.55 -14.70
CA ALA A 335 -4.48 15.61 -14.22
C ALA A 335 -4.97 15.39 -12.79
N ILE A 336 -4.90 14.15 -12.28
CA ILE A 336 -5.23 13.81 -10.89
C ILE A 336 -4.00 14.08 -10.03
N SER A 337 -3.97 15.22 -9.34
CA SER A 337 -2.82 15.55 -8.49
C SER A 337 -2.83 14.78 -7.17
N GLU A 338 -1.83 13.92 -7.00
CA GLU A 338 -1.50 13.26 -5.74
C GLU A 338 -1.24 14.24 -4.59
N ARG A 339 -0.66 15.40 -4.88
CA ARG A 339 -0.38 16.45 -3.89
C ARG A 339 -1.68 17.12 -3.42
N MET A 340 -2.60 17.43 -4.34
CA MET A 340 -3.92 17.97 -3.96
C MET A 340 -4.71 16.94 -3.15
N ILE A 341 -4.68 15.65 -3.53
CA ILE A 341 -5.29 14.56 -2.74
C ILE A 341 -4.71 14.54 -1.33
N ALA A 342 -3.38 14.56 -1.19
CA ALA A 342 -2.73 14.47 0.11
C ALA A 342 -3.03 15.69 1.01
N GLN A 343 -3.02 16.90 0.44
CA GLN A 343 -3.39 18.13 1.15
C GLN A 343 -4.85 18.12 1.59
N GLY A 344 -5.77 17.77 0.67
CA GLY A 344 -7.19 17.66 0.97
C GLY A 344 -7.48 16.58 2.01
N LEU A 345 -6.79 15.43 1.92
CA LEU A 345 -6.91 14.34 2.88
C LEU A 345 -6.53 14.81 4.28
N LYS A 346 -5.43 15.56 4.42
CA LYS A 346 -5.00 16.12 5.70
C LYS A 346 -6.03 17.10 6.28
N VAL A 347 -6.64 17.95 5.45
CA VAL A 347 -7.74 18.84 5.87
C VAL A 347 -8.91 18.02 6.40
N LEU A 348 -9.36 17.04 5.61
CA LEU A 348 -10.50 16.20 5.94
C LEU A 348 -10.26 15.35 7.19
N GLU A 349 -9.10 14.71 7.33
CA GLU A 349 -8.69 13.94 8.51
C GLU A 349 -8.75 14.77 9.79
N ASN A 350 -8.16 15.97 9.75
CA ASN A 350 -8.11 16.86 10.90
C ASN A 350 -9.51 17.33 11.28
N SER A 351 -10.32 17.73 10.30
CA SER A 351 -11.68 18.20 10.54
C SER A 351 -12.59 17.10 11.05
N VAL A 352 -12.57 15.91 10.45
CA VAL A 352 -13.37 14.76 10.92
C VAL A 352 -12.94 14.33 12.32
N ARG A 353 -11.62 14.24 12.59
CA ARG A 353 -11.12 13.86 13.93
C ARG A 353 -11.56 14.87 14.98
N ASN A 354 -11.41 16.16 14.71
CA ASN A 354 -11.79 17.21 15.64
C ASN A 354 -13.31 17.23 15.88
N ALA A 355 -14.10 17.17 14.81
CA ALA A 355 -15.56 17.12 14.88
C ALA A 355 -16.05 15.88 15.64
N THR A 356 -15.42 14.72 15.44
CA THR A 356 -15.73 13.48 16.18
C THR A 356 -15.50 13.67 17.68
N GLY A 357 -14.34 14.20 18.06
CA GLY A 357 -14.01 14.43 19.47
C GLY A 357 -14.98 15.39 20.16
N THR A 358 -15.30 16.50 19.48
CA THR A 358 -16.28 17.49 19.97
C THR A 358 -17.67 16.87 20.12
N LEU A 359 -18.15 16.17 19.08
CA LEU A 359 -19.48 15.57 19.06
C LEU A 359 -19.63 14.51 20.17
N ARG A 360 -18.67 13.59 20.31
CA ARG A 360 -18.71 12.59 21.40
C ARG A 360 -18.64 13.24 22.77
N GLY A 361 -17.76 14.23 22.97
CA GLY A 361 -17.68 14.95 24.25
C GLY A 361 -18.97 15.68 24.63
N GLN A 362 -19.77 16.10 23.64
CA GLN A 362 -21.07 16.72 23.85
C GLN A 362 -22.18 15.71 24.11
N LEU A 363 -22.15 14.54 23.45
CA LEU A 363 -23.24 13.55 23.44
C LEU A 363 -23.07 12.39 24.44
N ASP A 364 -21.86 12.14 24.95
CA ASP A 364 -21.57 11.09 25.93
C ASP A 364 -22.06 11.52 27.34
N ARG A 365 -23.39 11.54 27.50
CA ARG A 365 -24.10 11.94 28.72
C ARG A 365 -24.98 10.81 29.23
N PRO A 366 -25.02 10.55 30.56
CA PRO A 366 -25.89 9.52 31.12
C PRO A 366 -27.37 9.73 30.73
N GLY A 367 -27.97 8.74 30.06
CA GLY A 367 -29.39 8.72 29.70
C GLY A 367 -29.75 9.19 28.27
N VAL A 368 -28.79 9.71 27.50
CA VAL A 368 -28.99 10.12 26.09
C VAL A 368 -28.44 9.03 25.16
N GLN A 369 -29.28 8.41 24.34
CA GLN A 369 -28.89 7.28 23.47
C GLN A 369 -28.58 7.70 22.01
N VAL A 370 -28.07 8.92 21.79
CA VAL A 370 -27.78 9.40 20.42
C VAL A 370 -26.64 8.62 19.77
N LEU A 371 -25.53 8.41 20.50
CA LEU A 371 -24.38 7.64 19.97
C LEU A 371 -24.77 6.20 19.63
N LYS A 372 -25.64 5.60 20.46
CA LYS A 372 -26.24 4.30 20.18
C LYS A 372 -27.12 4.33 18.93
N ALA A 373 -27.99 5.33 18.77
CA ALA A 373 -28.83 5.45 17.58
C ALA A 373 -28.01 5.59 16.30
N MET A 374 -26.93 6.38 16.33
CA MET A 374 -25.98 6.47 15.20
C MET A 374 -25.30 5.14 14.93
N ALA A 375 -24.92 4.41 15.98
CA ALA A 375 -24.32 3.09 15.87
C ALA A 375 -25.32 2.07 15.30
N ASP A 376 -26.60 2.15 15.68
CA ASP A 376 -27.68 1.32 15.15
C ASP A 376 -27.91 1.58 13.64
N VAL A 377 -27.87 2.85 13.19
CA VAL A 377 -27.92 3.22 11.75
C VAL A 377 -26.77 2.56 10.97
N LEU A 378 -25.57 2.51 11.54
CA LEU A 378 -24.40 1.87 10.94
C LEU A 378 -24.31 0.36 11.18
N ARG A 379 -25.21 -0.19 12.03
CA ARG A 379 -25.17 -1.56 12.57
C ARG A 379 -23.81 -1.92 13.19
N GLN A 380 -23.29 -1.02 14.01
CA GLN A 380 -22.03 -1.18 14.74
C GLN A 380 -22.26 -1.00 16.24
N GLU A 381 -21.30 -1.41 17.06
CA GLU A 381 -21.29 -1.05 18.47
C GLU A 381 -20.93 0.44 18.64
N ASP A 382 -21.41 1.06 19.72
CA ASP A 382 -20.99 2.42 20.06
C ASP A 382 -19.51 2.41 20.44
N ALA A 383 -18.71 3.01 19.56
CA ALA A 383 -17.29 3.25 19.76
C ALA A 383 -16.89 4.58 19.09
N GLU A 384 -15.75 5.14 19.48
CA GLU A 384 -15.19 6.33 18.84
C GLU A 384 -15.06 6.17 17.32
N GLN A 385 -14.66 4.98 16.89
CA GLN A 385 -14.55 4.62 15.48
C GLN A 385 -15.89 4.69 14.73
N THR A 386 -16.98 4.21 15.34
CA THR A 386 -18.33 4.26 14.78
C THR A 386 -18.80 5.70 14.60
N THR A 387 -18.55 6.57 15.60
CA THR A 387 -18.86 8.00 15.47
C THR A 387 -18.01 8.66 14.40
N ARG A 388 -16.72 8.33 14.32
CA ARG A 388 -15.84 8.85 13.27
C ARG A 388 -16.35 8.48 11.88
N MET A 389 -16.79 7.24 11.68
CA MET A 389 -17.43 6.80 10.44
C MET A 389 -18.68 7.63 10.12
N ALA A 390 -19.57 7.83 11.09
CA ALA A 390 -20.77 8.62 10.90
C ALA A 390 -20.46 10.08 10.50
N VAL A 391 -19.51 10.72 11.19
CA VAL A 391 -19.04 12.08 10.87
C VAL A 391 -18.41 12.13 9.48
N THR A 392 -17.72 11.08 9.06
CA THR A 392 -17.13 10.97 7.71
C THR A 392 -18.19 10.89 6.63
N ILE A 393 -19.24 10.09 6.83
CA ILE A 393 -20.36 9.96 5.90
C ILE A 393 -21.08 11.31 5.74
N ILE A 394 -21.30 12.02 6.85
CA ILE A 394 -21.88 13.37 6.83
C ILE A 394 -20.94 14.35 6.09
N ALA A 395 -19.62 14.29 6.34
CA ALA A 395 -18.65 15.13 5.64
C ALA A 395 -18.61 14.86 4.13
N ASN A 396 -18.71 13.59 3.72
CA ASN A 396 -18.82 13.20 2.31
C ASN A 396 -20.07 13.79 1.66
N ALA A 397 -21.23 13.61 2.28
CA ALA A 397 -22.48 14.18 1.78
C ALA A 397 -22.43 15.70 1.67
N LEU A 398 -21.85 16.41 2.65
CA LEU A 398 -21.64 17.86 2.57
C LEU A 398 -20.68 18.25 1.42
N THR A 399 -19.61 17.48 1.20
CA THR A 399 -18.64 17.76 0.13
C THR A 399 -19.26 17.55 -1.25
N VAL A 400 -20.10 16.52 -1.41
CA VAL A 400 -20.80 16.22 -2.67
C VAL A 400 -21.98 17.17 -2.92
N HIS A 401 -22.58 17.73 -1.86
CA HIS A 401 -23.73 18.64 -1.93
C HIS A 401 -23.51 19.75 -2.96
N ASP A 402 -22.43 20.52 -2.84
CA ASP A 402 -22.18 21.67 -3.73
C ASP A 402 -21.98 21.23 -5.19
N GLY A 403 -21.43 20.03 -5.41
CA GLY A 403 -21.32 19.43 -6.74
C GLY A 403 -22.69 19.19 -7.37
N VAL A 404 -23.65 18.66 -6.61
CA VAL A 404 -25.03 18.43 -7.06
C VAL A 404 -25.78 19.75 -7.26
N ALA A 405 -25.62 20.71 -6.33
CA ALA A 405 -26.25 22.03 -6.43
C ALA A 405 -25.79 22.79 -7.68
N SER A 406 -24.53 22.62 -8.09
CA SER A 406 -24.00 23.24 -9.32
C SER A 406 -24.63 22.74 -10.61
N THR A 407 -25.24 21.55 -10.60
CA THR A 407 -25.86 20.93 -11.79
C THR A 407 -27.39 20.90 -11.71
N HIS A 408 -27.99 21.15 -10.55
CA HIS A 408 -29.43 21.09 -10.33
C HIS A 408 -29.94 22.33 -9.58
N GLU A 409 -30.61 23.24 -10.31
CA GLU A 409 -31.16 24.50 -9.76
C GLU A 409 -32.16 24.33 -8.61
N SER A 410 -32.76 23.14 -8.46
CA SER A 410 -33.70 22.84 -7.36
C SER A 410 -33.02 22.60 -6.01
N VAL A 411 -31.71 22.35 -6.01
CA VAL A 411 -30.91 22.06 -4.83
C VAL A 411 -30.16 23.35 -4.43
N PRO A 412 -30.44 23.92 -3.25
CA PRO A 412 -29.73 25.11 -2.79
C PRO A 412 -28.28 24.74 -2.45
N SER A 413 -27.31 25.56 -2.85
CA SER A 413 -25.91 25.40 -2.44
C SER A 413 -25.71 25.61 -0.94
N LEU A 414 -24.61 25.11 -0.38
CA LEU A 414 -24.28 25.36 1.04
C LEU A 414 -24.16 26.86 1.36
N ALA A 415 -23.72 27.66 0.39
CA ALA A 415 -23.65 29.12 0.51
C ALA A 415 -25.06 29.75 0.59
N GLU A 416 -26.02 29.24 -0.16
CA GLU A 416 -27.41 29.72 -0.13
C GLU A 416 -28.17 29.28 1.12
N LEU A 417 -27.80 28.15 1.72
CA LEU A 417 -28.32 27.72 3.02
C LEU A 417 -27.80 28.61 4.17
N ASP A 418 -26.65 29.25 4.00
CA ASP A 418 -25.98 30.08 5.00
C ASP A 418 -26.43 31.57 5.00
N GLN A 419 -27.71 31.85 4.79
CA GLN A 419 -28.22 33.22 4.76
C GLN A 419 -28.23 33.93 6.14
N GLY A 420 -27.93 33.21 7.22
CA GLY A 420 -27.95 33.70 8.61
C GLY A 420 -26.62 33.57 9.39
N GLY A 421 -25.51 33.20 8.73
CA GLY A 421 -24.22 32.95 9.38
C GLY A 421 -24.12 31.60 10.10
N SER A 422 -25.08 30.72 9.88
CA SER A 422 -25.05 29.31 10.29
C SER A 422 -26.11 28.51 9.53
N ILE A 423 -25.78 27.27 9.16
CA ILE A 423 -26.70 26.33 8.55
C ILE A 423 -27.31 25.46 9.65
N ASP A 424 -28.63 25.30 9.66
CA ASP A 424 -29.33 24.46 10.62
C ASP A 424 -29.55 23.02 10.09
N ARG A 425 -29.89 22.11 10.99
CA ARG A 425 -30.08 20.69 10.68
C ARG A 425 -31.26 20.50 9.72
N GLU A 426 -32.36 21.21 9.96
CA GLU A 426 -33.61 21.03 9.21
C GLU A 426 -33.48 21.52 7.75
N GLN A 427 -32.79 22.62 7.53
CA GLN A 427 -32.41 23.13 6.21
C GLN A 427 -31.54 22.12 5.46
N THR A 428 -30.54 21.54 6.14
CA THR A 428 -29.65 20.54 5.55
C THR A 428 -30.42 19.27 5.18
N LEU A 429 -31.27 18.77 6.09
CA LEU A 429 -32.13 17.60 5.83
C LEU A 429 -33.10 17.85 4.66
N SER A 430 -33.72 19.02 4.59
CA SER A 430 -34.62 19.38 3.49
C SER A 430 -33.89 19.48 2.14
N ALA A 431 -32.68 20.04 2.11
CA ALA A 431 -31.85 20.05 0.91
C ALA A 431 -31.47 18.63 0.48
N TRP A 432 -31.07 17.78 1.44
CA TRP A 432 -30.74 16.38 1.16
C TRP A 432 -31.95 15.57 0.70
N GLU A 433 -33.16 15.84 1.21
CA GLU A 433 -34.40 15.22 0.69
C GLU A 433 -34.63 15.56 -0.79
N ARG A 434 -34.38 16.80 -1.22
CA ARG A 434 -34.43 17.16 -2.65
C ARG A 434 -33.35 16.46 -3.47
N ILE A 435 -32.15 16.32 -2.92
CA ILE A 435 -31.07 15.59 -3.59
C ILE A 435 -31.43 14.10 -3.77
N LEU A 436 -32.10 13.51 -2.77
CA LEU A 436 -32.60 12.15 -2.84
C LEU A 436 -33.69 11.97 -3.91
N GLU A 437 -34.53 12.99 -4.16
CA GLU A 437 -35.48 13.00 -5.29
C GLU A 437 -34.80 12.97 -6.67
N ILE A 438 -33.52 13.33 -6.75
CA ILE A 438 -32.69 13.33 -7.98
C ILE A 438 -31.80 12.07 -8.05
N ASN A 439 -32.10 11.05 -7.23
CA ASN A 439 -31.47 9.73 -7.23
C ASN A 439 -30.02 9.63 -6.71
N TYR A 440 -29.54 10.58 -5.91
CA TYR A 440 -28.25 10.43 -5.19
C TYR A 440 -28.37 9.65 -3.88
N TRP A 441 -29.31 8.69 -3.82
CA TRP A 441 -29.58 7.84 -2.66
C TRP A 441 -28.32 7.25 -2.00
N PRO A 442 -27.34 6.73 -2.76
CA PRO A 442 -26.21 6.06 -2.14
C PRO A 442 -25.29 6.96 -1.32
N ILE A 443 -25.36 8.28 -1.47
CA ILE A 443 -24.53 9.25 -0.73
C ILE A 443 -25.35 9.89 0.41
N PHE A 444 -26.60 10.27 0.13
CA PHE A 444 -27.34 11.15 1.03
C PHE A 444 -28.28 10.42 2.00
N ASP A 445 -28.68 9.17 1.74
CA ASP A 445 -29.69 8.51 2.58
C ASP A 445 -29.15 8.19 3.98
N VAL A 446 -28.02 7.47 4.06
CA VAL A 446 -27.37 7.16 5.34
C VAL A 446 -26.89 8.44 6.03
N ALA A 447 -26.34 9.40 5.29
CA ALA A 447 -25.93 10.68 5.85
C ALA A 447 -27.10 11.42 6.51
N ARG A 448 -28.27 11.44 5.85
CA ARG A 448 -29.51 12.03 6.37
C ARG A 448 -29.98 11.33 7.64
N GLU A 449 -30.00 10.00 7.66
CA GLU A 449 -30.37 9.24 8.86
C GLU A 449 -29.44 9.52 10.04
N LEU A 450 -28.13 9.55 9.80
CA LEU A 450 -27.14 9.89 10.82
C LEU A 450 -27.33 11.31 11.36
N LEU A 451 -27.51 12.29 10.47
CA LEU A 451 -27.71 13.68 10.86
C LEU A 451 -29.04 13.86 11.62
N ARG A 452 -30.07 13.08 11.30
CA ARG A 452 -31.37 13.08 11.99
C ARG A 452 -31.25 12.60 13.44
N CYS A 453 -30.32 11.70 13.76
CA CYS A 453 -30.07 11.27 15.14
C CYS A 453 -29.52 12.39 16.04
N ILE A 454 -28.84 13.38 15.45
CA ILE A 454 -28.10 14.40 16.20
C ILE A 454 -29.03 15.56 16.58
N PRO A 455 -29.07 16.00 17.85
CA PRO A 455 -29.89 17.14 18.26
C PRO A 455 -29.42 18.45 17.60
N GLU A 456 -30.34 19.41 17.45
CA GLU A 456 -30.13 20.64 16.67
C GLU A 456 -28.87 21.44 17.04
N THR A 457 -28.59 21.59 18.35
CA THR A 457 -27.46 22.40 18.83
C THR A 457 -26.13 21.78 18.42
N GLU A 458 -25.99 20.48 18.64
CA GLU A 458 -24.81 19.69 18.30
C GLU A 458 -24.66 19.53 16.79
N ALA A 459 -25.77 19.32 16.06
CA ALA A 459 -25.79 19.22 14.60
C ALA A 459 -25.31 20.52 13.95
N LYS A 460 -25.76 21.68 14.45
CA LYS A 460 -25.33 23.00 13.98
C LYS A 460 -23.82 23.21 14.14
N GLY A 461 -23.26 22.79 15.28
CA GLY A 461 -21.81 22.82 15.51
C GLY A 461 -21.06 21.90 14.53
N LEU A 462 -21.54 20.67 14.39
CA LEU A 462 -20.97 19.67 13.48
C LEU A 462 -20.96 20.14 12.02
N ILE A 463 -22.09 20.66 11.52
CA ILE A 463 -22.20 21.15 10.14
C ILE A 463 -21.25 22.33 9.92
N GLY A 464 -21.13 23.26 10.89
CA GLY A 464 -20.20 24.39 10.80
C GLY A 464 -18.73 23.96 10.71
N ASP A 465 -18.32 22.99 11.53
CA ASP A 465 -16.97 22.44 11.53
C ASP A 465 -16.65 21.74 10.19
N LEU A 466 -17.58 20.89 9.71
CA LEU A 466 -17.39 20.13 8.48
C LEU A 466 -17.48 20.98 7.21
N ARG A 467 -18.33 22.02 7.22
CA ARG A 467 -18.40 22.98 6.10
C ARG A 467 -17.10 23.74 5.92
N SER A 468 -16.44 24.12 7.01
CA SER A 468 -15.14 24.80 6.92
C SER A 468 -14.11 23.95 6.17
N ALA A 469 -14.17 22.61 6.35
CA ALA A 469 -13.41 21.66 5.54
C ALA A 469 -13.88 21.62 4.09
N ALA A 470 -15.19 21.50 3.83
CA ALA A 470 -15.74 21.52 2.47
C ALA A 470 -15.32 22.77 1.68
N ASP A 471 -15.38 23.96 2.31
CA ASP A 471 -14.94 25.23 1.73
C ASP A 471 -13.43 25.23 1.42
N GLU A 472 -12.61 24.60 2.28
CA GLU A 472 -11.18 24.46 2.06
C GLU A 472 -10.86 23.50 0.93
N LEU A 473 -11.58 22.38 0.81
CA LEU A 473 -11.50 21.46 -0.32
C LEU A 473 -11.93 22.15 -1.63
N THR A 474 -12.98 22.96 -1.60
CA THR A 474 -13.40 23.76 -2.76
C THR A 474 -12.32 24.74 -3.19
N ARG A 475 -11.66 25.42 -2.24
CA ARG A 475 -10.53 26.32 -2.54
C ARG A 475 -9.32 25.61 -3.13
N LEU A 476 -9.10 24.34 -2.78
CA LEU A 476 -8.05 23.50 -3.36
C LEU A 476 -8.41 22.98 -4.77
N GLY A 477 -9.60 23.30 -5.31
CA GLY A 477 -10.06 22.78 -6.61
C GLY A 477 -10.48 21.31 -6.57
N ILE A 478 -10.70 20.76 -5.37
CA ILE A 478 -11.00 19.33 -5.15
C ILE A 478 -12.49 19.06 -5.31
N THR A 479 -13.39 19.97 -4.91
CA THR A 479 -14.85 19.74 -5.03
C THR A 479 -15.38 20.01 -6.45
N THR A 480 -14.71 20.86 -7.22
CA THR A 480 -14.92 21.01 -8.67
C THR A 480 -14.37 19.83 -9.46
N THR A 481 -13.48 19.05 -8.84
CA THR A 481 -12.88 17.85 -9.38
C THR A 481 -13.48 16.60 -8.71
N GLN A 482 -14.62 16.20 -9.23
CA GLN A 482 -15.49 15.18 -8.65
C GLN A 482 -14.80 13.84 -8.37
N ASP A 483 -13.79 13.47 -9.17
CA ASP A 483 -12.98 12.25 -9.00
C ASP A 483 -11.98 12.35 -7.82
N LEU A 484 -11.41 13.53 -7.55
CA LEU A 484 -10.46 13.74 -6.44
C LEU A 484 -11.14 13.56 -5.08
N ALA A 485 -12.38 14.04 -4.93
CA ALA A 485 -13.15 13.85 -3.70
C ALA A 485 -13.38 12.36 -3.40
N GLY A 486 -13.84 11.58 -4.39
CA GLY A 486 -14.05 10.14 -4.25
C GLY A 486 -12.76 9.39 -3.87
N GLN A 487 -11.63 9.71 -4.52
CA GLN A 487 -10.33 9.11 -4.21
C GLN A 487 -9.82 9.47 -2.81
N MET A 488 -10.00 10.73 -2.39
CA MET A 488 -9.63 11.18 -1.05
C MET A 488 -10.44 10.47 0.04
N PHE A 489 -11.76 10.39 -0.11
CA PHE A 489 -12.60 9.66 0.83
C PHE A 489 -12.21 8.17 0.86
N GLY A 490 -11.97 7.56 -0.31
CA GLY A 490 -11.45 6.20 -0.39
C GLY A 490 -10.15 5.99 0.41
N ARG A 491 -9.20 6.94 0.33
CA ARG A 491 -7.93 6.89 1.08
C ARG A 491 -8.10 7.15 2.58
N LEU A 492 -8.93 8.12 2.96
CA LEU A 492 -9.25 8.42 4.36
C LEU A 492 -9.77 7.16 5.07
N ILE A 493 -10.67 6.46 4.39
CA ILE A 493 -11.34 5.27 4.89
C ILE A 493 -10.40 4.06 4.84
N ALA A 494 -9.49 4.02 3.87
CA ALA A 494 -8.47 2.98 3.77
C ALA A 494 -7.41 3.04 4.88
N ASP A 495 -7.18 4.21 5.52
CA ASP A 495 -6.22 4.31 6.62
C ASP A 495 -6.71 3.49 7.83
N ARG A 496 -5.88 2.53 8.27
CA ARG A 496 -6.15 1.69 9.45
C ARG A 496 -6.33 2.51 10.73
N LYS A 497 -5.64 3.66 10.87
CA LYS A 497 -5.87 4.60 11.99
C LYS A 497 -7.31 5.10 12.01
N PHE A 498 -7.97 5.08 10.85
CA PHE A 498 -9.32 5.55 10.62
C PHE A 498 -10.39 4.46 10.77
N LEU A 499 -10.17 3.22 10.29
CA LEU A 499 -11.23 2.18 10.30
C LEU A 499 -10.80 0.74 10.62
N ALA A 500 -9.55 0.49 11.02
CA ALA A 500 -9.09 -0.81 11.52
C ALA A 500 -9.40 -2.04 10.61
N THR A 501 -9.60 -1.85 9.30
CA THR A 501 -9.88 -2.90 8.31
C THR A 501 -8.80 -2.93 7.21
N PHE A 502 -8.54 -4.11 6.65
CA PHE A 502 -7.46 -4.33 5.68
C PHE A 502 -7.97 -4.04 4.26
N TYR A 503 -7.64 -2.86 3.72
CA TYR A 503 -8.08 -2.47 2.38
C TYR A 503 -6.98 -2.58 1.33
N THR A 504 -7.37 -2.83 0.09
CA THR A 504 -6.47 -2.78 -1.06
C THR A 504 -6.12 -1.33 -1.38
N ARG A 505 -4.82 -1.02 -1.54
CA ARG A 505 -4.40 0.33 -1.95
C ARG A 505 -4.91 0.67 -3.36
N PRO A 506 -5.27 1.93 -3.65
CA PRO A 506 -5.73 2.35 -4.98
C PRO A 506 -4.76 1.97 -6.12
N ALA A 507 -3.45 2.16 -5.93
CA ALA A 507 -2.44 1.79 -6.94
C ALA A 507 -2.40 0.26 -7.19
N SER A 508 -2.48 -0.54 -6.13
CA SER A 508 -2.55 -2.01 -6.26
C SER A 508 -3.84 -2.47 -6.94
N ALA A 509 -4.98 -1.83 -6.60
CA ALA A 509 -6.26 -2.09 -7.23
C ALA A 509 -6.24 -1.75 -8.73
N ALA A 510 -5.63 -0.61 -9.10
CA ALA A 510 -5.43 -0.20 -10.48
C ALA A 510 -4.60 -1.22 -11.26
N LEU A 511 -3.48 -1.71 -10.70
CA LEU A 511 -2.65 -2.75 -11.35
C LEU A 511 -3.47 -4.02 -11.62
N LEU A 512 -4.21 -4.51 -10.62
CA LEU A 512 -5.02 -5.72 -10.76
C LEU A 512 -6.17 -5.52 -11.78
N ALA A 513 -6.86 -4.39 -11.71
CA ALA A 513 -7.97 -4.07 -12.60
C ALA A 513 -7.51 -3.91 -14.05
N GLU A 514 -6.39 -3.22 -14.32
CA GLU A 514 -5.86 -3.06 -15.67
C GLU A 514 -5.52 -4.40 -16.32
N LEU A 515 -4.85 -5.29 -15.58
CA LEU A 515 -4.52 -6.62 -16.06
C LEU A 515 -5.76 -7.50 -16.26
N ALA A 516 -6.77 -7.36 -15.38
CA ALA A 516 -7.98 -8.16 -15.46
C ALA A 516 -8.90 -7.73 -16.60
N VAL A 517 -9.14 -6.42 -16.75
CA VAL A 517 -10.01 -5.86 -17.79
C VAL A 517 -9.38 -6.05 -19.17
N ALA A 518 -8.05 -6.04 -19.29
CA ALA A 518 -7.34 -6.37 -20.54
C ALA A 518 -7.65 -7.76 -21.09
N ARG A 519 -8.13 -8.69 -20.26
CA ARG A 519 -8.44 -10.08 -20.64
C ARG A 519 -9.90 -10.33 -20.98
N LEU A 520 -10.76 -9.32 -20.83
CA LEU A 520 -12.18 -9.48 -21.10
C LEU A 520 -12.41 -9.52 -22.61
N ASP A 521 -13.17 -10.53 -23.03
CA ASP A 521 -13.70 -10.64 -24.38
C ASP A 521 -14.92 -9.72 -24.50
N THR A 522 -14.67 -8.42 -24.56
CA THR A 522 -15.69 -7.36 -24.62
C THR A 522 -15.38 -6.47 -25.81
N ASP A 523 -16.38 -6.27 -26.67
CA ASP A 523 -16.27 -5.29 -27.75
C ASP A 523 -16.47 -3.88 -27.18
N TRP A 524 -15.35 -3.23 -26.84
CA TRP A 524 -15.37 -1.87 -26.30
C TRP A 524 -15.90 -0.83 -27.30
N SER A 525 -16.05 -1.15 -28.59
CA SER A 525 -16.62 -0.24 -29.60
C SER A 525 -18.15 -0.24 -29.62
N ASP A 526 -18.78 -1.27 -29.05
CA ASP A 526 -20.23 -1.38 -28.93
C ASP A 526 -20.73 -0.84 -27.58
N ALA A 527 -21.66 0.12 -27.63
CA ALA A 527 -22.27 0.69 -26.43
C ALA A 527 -23.08 -0.35 -25.62
N SER A 528 -23.69 -1.33 -26.30
CA SER A 528 -24.54 -2.34 -25.66
C SER A 528 -23.73 -3.38 -24.85
N SER A 529 -22.44 -3.52 -25.18
CA SER A 529 -21.51 -4.37 -24.44
C SER A 529 -21.36 -3.92 -22.98
N MET A 530 -21.49 -2.61 -22.69
CA MET A 530 -21.46 -2.12 -21.32
C MET A 530 -22.66 -2.62 -20.49
N GLU A 531 -23.87 -2.64 -21.07
CA GLU A 531 -25.07 -3.12 -20.37
C GLU A 531 -25.05 -4.64 -20.10
N SER A 532 -24.35 -5.40 -20.92
CA SER A 532 -24.24 -6.86 -20.79
C SER A 532 -23.07 -7.32 -19.92
N LEU A 533 -22.01 -6.51 -19.83
CA LEU A 533 -20.84 -6.75 -18.99
C LEU A 533 -21.23 -6.96 -17.52
N ARG A 534 -20.61 -7.91 -16.83
CA ARG A 534 -20.84 -8.24 -15.42
C ARG A 534 -19.52 -8.34 -14.67
N ILE A 535 -19.21 -7.31 -13.89
CA ILE A 535 -18.04 -7.22 -13.01
C ILE A 535 -18.53 -7.25 -11.57
N ALA A 536 -18.04 -8.19 -10.77
CA ALA A 536 -18.46 -8.30 -9.37
C ALA A 536 -17.31 -8.30 -8.37
N ASP A 537 -17.53 -7.59 -7.27
CA ASP A 537 -16.80 -7.71 -6.02
C ASP A 537 -17.77 -8.12 -4.90
N LEU A 538 -17.67 -9.38 -4.48
CA LEU A 538 -18.60 -9.96 -3.50
C LEU A 538 -18.12 -9.78 -2.05
N ALA A 539 -17.04 -9.04 -1.85
CA ALA A 539 -16.54 -8.58 -0.56
C ALA A 539 -15.96 -7.16 -0.74
N CYS A 540 -16.82 -6.22 -1.19
CA CYS A 540 -16.36 -5.02 -1.86
C CYS A 540 -15.67 -4.00 -0.95
N GLY A 541 -15.90 -4.04 0.37
CA GLY A 541 -15.27 -3.12 1.32
C GLY A 541 -15.52 -1.66 0.93
N THR A 542 -14.46 -0.89 0.73
CA THR A 542 -14.56 0.51 0.27
C THR A 542 -14.86 0.68 -1.21
N GLY A 543 -14.80 -0.39 -2.00
CA GLY A 543 -15.06 -0.32 -3.44
C GLY A 543 -13.84 0.03 -4.30
N ALA A 544 -12.62 0.04 -3.73
CA ALA A 544 -11.40 0.39 -4.46
C ALA A 544 -11.17 -0.46 -5.73
N LEU A 545 -11.47 -1.77 -5.67
CA LEU A 545 -11.35 -2.68 -6.82
C LEU A 545 -12.43 -2.44 -7.89
N LEU A 546 -13.68 -2.21 -7.48
CA LEU A 546 -14.76 -1.87 -8.40
C LEU A 546 -14.54 -0.53 -9.09
N SER A 547 -14.07 0.48 -8.34
CA SER A 547 -13.68 1.78 -8.89
C SER A 547 -12.53 1.64 -9.89
N ALA A 548 -11.48 0.89 -9.54
CA ALA A 548 -10.38 0.62 -10.47
C ALA A 548 -10.84 -0.10 -11.75
N ALA A 549 -11.75 -1.09 -11.62
CA ALA A 549 -12.34 -1.78 -12.76
C ALA A 549 -13.24 -0.86 -13.62
N TYR A 550 -14.00 0.05 -12.98
CA TYR A 550 -14.77 1.08 -13.66
C TYR A 550 -13.86 1.96 -14.53
N HIS A 551 -12.77 2.50 -13.98
CA HIS A 551 -11.85 3.35 -14.73
C HIS A 551 -11.15 2.57 -15.86
N ALA A 552 -10.72 1.34 -15.62
CA ALA A 552 -10.09 0.51 -16.64
C ALA A 552 -11.04 0.20 -17.82
N ALA A 553 -12.33 -0.01 -17.54
CA ALA A 553 -13.36 -0.20 -18.56
C ALA A 553 -13.67 1.10 -19.33
N ALA A 554 -13.81 2.22 -18.61
CA ALA A 554 -14.06 3.54 -19.19
C ALA A 554 -12.94 3.95 -20.16
N VAL A 555 -11.67 3.77 -19.78
CA VAL A 555 -10.51 4.04 -20.63
C VAL A 555 -10.58 3.25 -21.95
N ARG A 556 -10.87 1.95 -21.89
CA ARG A 556 -10.97 1.10 -23.10
C ARG A 556 -12.13 1.51 -23.99
N ARG A 557 -13.27 1.89 -23.40
CA ARG A 557 -14.43 2.40 -24.13
C ARG A 557 -14.13 3.71 -24.84
N ARG A 558 -13.39 4.63 -24.21
CA ARG A 558 -12.93 5.87 -24.87
C ARG A 558 -12.01 5.61 -26.04
N ARG A 559 -11.02 4.73 -25.87
CA ARG A 559 -10.10 4.34 -26.95
C ARG A 559 -10.83 3.72 -28.14
N ALA A 560 -11.98 3.10 -27.91
CA ALA A 560 -12.85 2.58 -28.95
C ALA A 560 -13.86 3.60 -29.52
N GLY A 561 -13.76 4.88 -29.13
CA GLY A 561 -14.56 5.99 -29.64
C GLY A 561 -15.84 6.32 -28.84
N GLY A 562 -16.04 5.75 -27.65
CA GLY A 562 -17.20 6.03 -26.79
C GLY A 562 -17.01 7.21 -25.82
N ASP A 563 -18.11 7.78 -25.31
CA ASP A 563 -18.12 8.79 -24.23
C ASP A 563 -18.46 8.16 -22.87
N ASP A 564 -17.55 8.28 -21.90
CA ASP A 564 -17.72 7.80 -20.51
C ASP A 564 -19.05 8.15 -19.86
N ARG A 565 -19.58 9.34 -20.15
CA ARG A 565 -20.84 9.82 -19.56
C ARG A 565 -22.01 8.92 -19.92
N GLU A 566 -22.02 8.42 -21.15
CA GLU A 566 -23.05 7.53 -21.66
C GLU A 566 -22.98 6.14 -21.03
N HIS A 567 -21.80 5.71 -20.56
CA HIS A 567 -21.60 4.39 -19.96
C HIS A 567 -21.74 4.37 -18.44
N HIS A 568 -21.71 5.53 -17.77
CA HIS A 568 -21.86 5.59 -16.31
C HIS A 568 -23.15 4.91 -15.84
N ARG A 569 -24.28 5.25 -16.46
CA ARG A 569 -25.58 4.67 -16.10
C ARG A 569 -25.63 3.14 -16.29
N PRO A 570 -25.27 2.57 -17.47
CA PRO A 570 -25.13 1.12 -17.64
C PRO A 570 -24.24 0.46 -16.57
N MET A 571 -23.09 1.07 -16.26
CA MET A 571 -22.15 0.55 -15.26
C MET A 571 -22.78 0.47 -13.87
N MET A 572 -23.49 1.51 -13.45
CA MET A 572 -24.13 1.58 -12.13
C MET A 572 -25.36 0.68 -12.01
N GLU A 573 -26.20 0.63 -13.04
CA GLU A 573 -27.49 -0.09 -12.99
C GLU A 573 -27.37 -1.58 -13.33
N HIS A 574 -26.35 -1.98 -14.09
CA HIS A 574 -26.25 -3.33 -14.66
C HIS A 574 -24.89 -4.00 -14.43
N SER A 575 -23.80 -3.30 -14.72
CA SER A 575 -22.50 -3.95 -14.94
C SER A 575 -21.72 -4.22 -13.67
N LEU A 576 -21.66 -3.24 -12.77
CA LEU A 576 -20.96 -3.38 -11.50
C LEU A 576 -21.87 -4.01 -10.45
N ILE A 577 -21.39 -5.06 -9.80
CA ILE A 577 -22.12 -5.77 -8.73
C ILE A 577 -21.22 -5.76 -7.49
N GLY A 578 -21.67 -5.09 -6.43
CA GLY A 578 -20.96 -5.01 -5.16
C GLY A 578 -21.76 -5.69 -4.06
N ALA A 579 -21.10 -6.42 -3.17
CA ALA A 579 -21.71 -6.94 -1.97
C ALA A 579 -20.77 -6.85 -0.77
N ASP A 580 -21.30 -6.40 0.37
CA ASP A 580 -20.59 -6.41 1.64
C ASP A 580 -21.56 -6.72 2.80
N ILE A 581 -21.04 -7.23 3.92
CA ILE A 581 -21.83 -7.47 5.13
C ILE A 581 -21.97 -6.20 5.98
N MET A 582 -21.09 -5.21 5.79
CA MET A 582 -21.12 -3.93 6.49
C MET A 582 -21.94 -2.90 5.69
N PRO A 583 -23.04 -2.35 6.24
CA PRO A 583 -23.81 -1.30 5.57
C PRO A 583 -22.96 -0.09 5.19
N ALA A 584 -22.05 0.32 6.08
CA ALA A 584 -21.15 1.44 5.82
C ALA A 584 -20.21 1.15 4.62
N ALA A 585 -19.71 -0.07 4.45
CA ALA A 585 -18.85 -0.44 3.33
C ALA A 585 -19.61 -0.39 2.00
N ALA A 586 -20.82 -0.95 1.96
CA ALA A 586 -21.70 -0.87 0.78
C ALA A 586 -22.04 0.60 0.42
N HIS A 587 -22.37 1.42 1.42
CA HIS A 587 -22.64 2.84 1.25
C HIS A 587 -21.43 3.59 0.67
N LEU A 588 -20.24 3.33 1.19
CA LEU A 588 -19.00 3.96 0.73
C LEU A 588 -18.62 3.53 -0.68
N THR A 589 -18.75 2.24 -1.00
CA THR A 589 -18.54 1.72 -2.35
C THR A 589 -19.47 2.42 -3.35
N ALA A 590 -20.76 2.47 -3.04
CA ALA A 590 -21.74 3.09 -3.91
C ALA A 590 -21.52 4.61 -4.03
N SER A 591 -21.14 5.27 -2.94
CA SER A 591 -20.76 6.68 -2.93
C SER A 591 -19.55 6.95 -3.84
N MET A 592 -18.46 6.19 -3.67
CA MET A 592 -17.25 6.34 -4.48
C MET A 592 -17.52 6.13 -5.97
N LEU A 593 -18.28 5.11 -6.34
CA LEU A 593 -18.65 4.86 -7.73
C LEU A 593 -19.53 5.97 -8.31
N SER A 594 -20.49 6.49 -7.53
CA SER A 594 -21.35 7.61 -7.93
C SER A 594 -20.57 8.90 -8.13
N SER A 595 -19.53 9.12 -7.31
CA SER A 595 -18.65 10.29 -7.40
C SER A 595 -17.80 10.32 -8.68
N ALA A 596 -17.72 9.22 -9.44
CA ALA A 596 -16.98 9.17 -10.70
C ALA A 596 -17.67 10.01 -11.81
N GLN A 597 -19.00 10.07 -11.84
CA GLN A 597 -19.77 10.94 -12.74
C GLN A 597 -21.05 11.49 -12.06
N PRO A 598 -20.93 12.41 -11.09
CA PRO A 598 -22.06 12.94 -10.34
C PRO A 598 -23.15 13.53 -11.23
N ALA A 599 -22.80 14.19 -12.33
CA ALA A 599 -23.79 14.80 -13.23
C ALA A 599 -24.65 13.80 -14.02
N GLN A 600 -24.35 12.49 -13.95
CA GLN A 600 -25.09 11.45 -14.67
C GLN A 600 -26.04 10.72 -13.71
N PRO A 601 -27.36 10.98 -13.79
CA PRO A 601 -28.32 10.28 -12.95
C PRO A 601 -28.46 8.82 -13.38
N TYR A 602 -28.75 7.96 -12.41
CA TYR A 602 -29.11 6.56 -12.61
C TYR A 602 -30.25 6.21 -11.65
N GLU A 603 -31.03 5.19 -11.98
CA GLU A 603 -32.26 4.83 -11.24
C GLU A 603 -32.00 3.88 -10.08
N ARG A 604 -30.92 3.08 -10.15
CA ARG A 604 -30.60 2.05 -9.16
C ARG A 604 -29.12 1.71 -9.16
N THR A 605 -28.64 1.15 -8.05
CA THR A 605 -27.32 0.48 -8.01
C THR A 605 -27.46 -1.00 -7.73
N ARG A 606 -26.42 -1.76 -8.08
CA ARG A 606 -26.26 -3.17 -7.71
C ARG A 606 -25.21 -3.36 -6.61
N ILE A 607 -25.14 -2.39 -5.70
CA ILE A 607 -24.33 -2.46 -4.49
C ILE A 607 -25.24 -2.85 -3.32
N HIS A 608 -24.94 -3.98 -2.69
CA HIS A 608 -25.83 -4.66 -1.77
C HIS A 608 -25.21 -4.84 -0.39
N THR A 609 -26.02 -4.65 0.65
CA THR A 609 -25.68 -5.09 2.01
C THR A 609 -26.25 -6.48 2.26
N MET A 610 -25.38 -7.47 2.43
CA MET A 610 -25.76 -8.87 2.63
C MET A 610 -26.19 -9.14 4.08
N GLU A 611 -27.16 -10.03 4.27
CA GLU A 611 -27.51 -10.54 5.59
C GLU A 611 -26.34 -11.31 6.22
N TYR A 612 -26.09 -11.05 7.50
CA TYR A 612 -25.00 -11.70 8.24
C TYR A 612 -25.38 -11.87 9.71
N GLY A 613 -25.02 -13.02 10.31
CA GLY A 613 -25.36 -13.32 11.69
C GLY A 613 -26.81 -13.77 11.85
N ARG A 614 -27.38 -13.56 13.04
CA ARG A 614 -28.77 -13.91 13.35
C ARG A 614 -29.72 -13.01 12.56
N ILE A 615 -30.62 -13.59 11.78
CA ILE A 615 -31.60 -12.86 10.95
C ILE A 615 -33.00 -12.83 11.60
N GLU A 616 -33.75 -11.75 11.38
CA GLU A 616 -35.08 -11.54 11.98
C GLU A 616 -36.10 -12.62 11.60
N ALA A 617 -36.02 -13.13 10.37
CA ALA A 617 -36.85 -14.22 9.87
C ALA A 617 -36.54 -15.58 10.51
N GLY A 618 -35.49 -15.67 11.35
CA GLY A 618 -35.02 -16.88 12.02
C GLY A 618 -33.87 -17.58 11.28
N GLY A 619 -32.97 -18.22 12.04
CA GLY A 619 -31.74 -18.85 11.52
C GLY A 619 -30.55 -17.88 11.48
N VAL A 620 -29.51 -18.23 10.72
CA VAL A 620 -28.30 -17.40 10.54
C VAL A 620 -27.91 -17.27 9.07
N ALA A 621 -27.33 -16.14 8.71
CA ALA A 621 -26.77 -15.84 7.39
C ALA A 621 -25.24 -15.65 7.46
N ILE A 622 -24.55 -15.92 6.35
CA ILE A 622 -23.08 -15.89 6.25
C ILE A 622 -22.59 -14.89 5.19
N GLY A 623 -23.38 -13.86 4.88
CA GLY A 623 -23.06 -12.84 3.90
C GLY A 623 -23.08 -13.37 2.46
N SER A 624 -22.20 -12.85 1.61
CA SER A 624 -22.11 -13.24 0.20
C SER A 624 -21.88 -14.75 -0.02
N LEU A 625 -21.31 -15.46 0.95
CA LEU A 625 -21.10 -16.92 0.85
C LEU A 625 -22.42 -17.70 0.77
N ASP A 626 -23.54 -17.12 1.17
CA ASP A 626 -24.87 -17.71 0.96
C ASP A 626 -25.23 -17.89 -0.54
N LEU A 627 -24.59 -17.13 -1.44
CA LEU A 627 -24.78 -17.24 -2.88
C LEU A 627 -24.17 -18.51 -3.49
N ILE A 628 -23.38 -19.27 -2.73
CA ILE A 628 -22.85 -20.56 -3.19
C ILE A 628 -24.02 -21.56 -3.33
N GLY A 629 -24.29 -21.94 -4.57
CA GLY A 629 -25.37 -22.86 -4.94
C GLY A 629 -26.76 -22.23 -4.92
N ALA A 630 -26.85 -20.90 -4.82
CA ALA A 630 -28.09 -20.15 -4.92
C ALA A 630 -27.99 -19.13 -6.06
N THR A 631 -29.07 -18.93 -6.82
CA THR A 631 -29.15 -17.85 -7.83
C THR A 631 -29.47 -16.52 -7.16
N GLU A 632 -30.30 -16.55 -6.12
CA GLU A 632 -30.86 -15.37 -5.48
C GLU A 632 -30.78 -15.48 -3.97
N LYS A 633 -30.50 -14.36 -3.31
CA LYS A 633 -30.50 -14.26 -1.85
C LYS A 633 -31.07 -12.94 -1.36
N PRO A 634 -31.79 -12.93 -0.22
CA PRO A 634 -32.22 -11.70 0.42
C PRO A 634 -31.03 -10.79 0.74
N VAL A 635 -31.26 -9.49 0.65
CA VAL A 635 -30.33 -8.43 1.09
C VAL A 635 -31.02 -7.56 2.14
N LEU A 636 -30.24 -6.99 3.05
CA LEU A 636 -30.74 -6.09 4.07
C LEU A 636 -31.19 -4.75 3.45
N PHE A 637 -30.36 -4.22 2.55
CA PHE A 637 -30.61 -2.99 1.81
C PHE A 637 -29.91 -3.07 0.45
N ALA A 638 -30.55 -2.53 -0.58
CA ALA A 638 -29.90 -2.14 -1.83
C ALA A 638 -29.74 -0.62 -1.82
N THR A 639 -28.54 -0.09 -2.04
CA THR A 639 -28.35 1.37 -2.11
C THR A 639 -29.11 1.92 -3.32
N GLY A 640 -30.21 2.64 -3.11
CA GLY A 640 -31.03 3.21 -4.18
C GLY A 640 -32.40 2.58 -4.43
N GLN A 641 -33.00 1.86 -3.48
CA GLN A 641 -34.44 1.59 -3.48
C GLN A 641 -35.12 2.19 -2.25
N SER A 642 -36.22 2.91 -2.44
CA SER A 642 -37.03 3.45 -1.35
C SER A 642 -37.92 2.37 -0.72
N GLU A 643 -38.22 2.50 0.58
CA GLU A 643 -39.32 1.78 1.26
C GLU A 643 -40.72 2.08 0.65
N HIS A 644 -40.80 2.93 -0.39
CA HIS A 644 -42.04 3.36 -1.03
C HIS A 644 -42.26 2.75 -2.43
N ALA A 645 -41.34 1.91 -2.92
CA ALA A 645 -41.62 1.06 -4.07
C ALA A 645 -42.50 -0.12 -3.63
N THR A 646 -43.82 0.07 -3.64
CA THR A 646 -44.84 -0.98 -3.47
C THR A 646 -44.91 -1.90 -4.71
N GLY A 647 -43.78 -2.48 -5.08
CA GLY A 647 -43.60 -3.41 -6.18
C GLY A 647 -42.73 -4.59 -5.75
N ASP A 648 -43.33 -5.77 -5.78
CA ASP A 648 -42.76 -7.09 -5.46
C ASP A 648 -41.44 -7.34 -6.24
N GLY A 649 -40.26 -7.13 -5.61
CA GLY A 649 -38.97 -7.43 -6.25
C GLY A 649 -37.68 -6.76 -5.73
N GLY A 650 -37.69 -6.00 -4.63
CA GLY A 650 -36.57 -5.11 -4.27
C GLY A 650 -35.45 -5.64 -3.36
N ASN A 651 -35.68 -6.69 -2.57
CA ASN A 651 -34.76 -7.08 -1.48
C ASN A 651 -33.92 -8.32 -1.80
N VAL A 652 -33.49 -8.52 -3.05
CA VAL A 652 -32.74 -9.72 -3.45
C VAL A 652 -31.57 -9.36 -4.37
N ILE A 653 -30.40 -9.92 -4.10
CA ILE A 653 -29.29 -9.98 -5.05
C ILE A 653 -29.49 -11.19 -5.96
N SER A 654 -29.56 -10.97 -7.28
CA SER A 654 -29.69 -12.03 -8.30
C SER A 654 -28.37 -12.20 -9.05
N LEU A 655 -27.73 -13.34 -8.79
CA LEU A 655 -26.45 -13.70 -9.38
C LEU A 655 -26.46 -15.19 -9.79
N PRO A 656 -26.95 -15.50 -11.01
CA PRO A 656 -26.96 -16.87 -11.53
C PRO A 656 -25.54 -17.47 -11.63
N PRO A 657 -25.41 -18.81 -11.62
CA PRO A 657 -24.15 -19.47 -11.96
C PRO A 657 -23.67 -19.05 -13.36
N ALA A 658 -22.34 -18.97 -13.55
CA ALA A 658 -21.73 -18.61 -14.83
C ALA A 658 -22.29 -17.34 -15.49
N SER A 659 -22.50 -16.28 -14.70
CA SER A 659 -23.04 -14.99 -15.15
C SER A 659 -22.02 -13.85 -15.15
N LEU A 660 -20.85 -14.02 -14.51
CA LEU A 660 -19.85 -12.97 -14.39
C LEU A 660 -18.77 -13.05 -15.46
N ASP A 661 -18.47 -11.91 -16.09
CA ASP A 661 -17.29 -11.71 -16.95
C ASP A 661 -16.03 -11.51 -16.12
N LEU A 662 -16.13 -10.82 -14.98
CA LEU A 662 -15.03 -10.57 -14.07
C LEU A 662 -15.49 -10.72 -12.62
N ALA A 663 -14.79 -11.55 -11.85
CA ALA A 663 -14.84 -11.50 -10.39
C ALA A 663 -13.53 -10.88 -9.87
N ILE A 664 -13.60 -9.65 -9.37
CA ILE A 664 -12.47 -8.90 -8.83
C ILE A 664 -12.73 -8.60 -7.35
N MET A 665 -11.92 -9.15 -6.42
CA MET A 665 -12.19 -8.99 -4.98
C MET A 665 -10.94 -9.16 -4.10
N ASN A 666 -10.99 -8.56 -2.91
CA ASN A 666 -10.06 -8.82 -1.80
C ASN A 666 -10.85 -9.47 -0.64
N PRO A 667 -11.02 -10.81 -0.65
CA PRO A 667 -11.87 -11.48 0.32
C PRO A 667 -11.20 -11.56 1.71
N PRO A 668 -11.98 -11.70 2.79
CA PRO A 668 -11.43 -11.71 4.16
C PRO A 668 -10.48 -12.89 4.43
N PHE A 669 -9.33 -12.60 5.06
CA PHE A 669 -8.26 -13.57 5.33
C PHE A 669 -8.45 -14.38 6.63
N VAL A 670 -9.39 -14.00 7.49
CA VAL A 670 -9.55 -14.61 8.82
C VAL A 670 -9.99 -16.08 8.70
N GLY A 671 -9.20 -16.99 9.28
CA GLY A 671 -9.52 -18.42 9.37
C GLY A 671 -10.35 -18.76 10.60
N SER A 672 -11.24 -19.74 10.47
CA SER A 672 -12.10 -20.26 11.55
C SER A 672 -11.33 -20.92 12.70
N THR A 673 -10.01 -21.07 12.56
CA THR A 673 -9.11 -21.74 13.51
C THR A 673 -7.96 -20.84 13.97
N SER A 674 -8.01 -19.54 13.62
CA SER A 674 -6.92 -18.59 13.88
C SER A 674 -7.02 -18.06 15.31
N HIS A 675 -6.62 -18.87 16.29
CA HIS A 675 -6.62 -18.50 17.71
C HIS A 675 -5.29 -17.84 18.13
N GLU A 676 -4.75 -16.93 17.30
CA GLU A 676 -3.52 -16.19 17.59
C GLU A 676 -3.85 -14.71 17.87
N GLY A 677 -3.07 -14.07 18.75
CA GLY A 677 -3.30 -12.67 19.15
C GLY A 677 -4.62 -12.47 19.92
N ASP A 678 -5.31 -11.37 19.62
CA ASP A 678 -6.59 -10.99 20.27
C ASP A 678 -7.75 -11.97 20.00
N HIS A 679 -7.56 -12.95 19.11
CA HIS A 679 -8.54 -13.99 18.78
C HIS A 679 -8.31 -15.32 19.51
N ALA A 680 -7.34 -15.38 20.44
CA ALA A 680 -7.03 -16.59 21.18
C ALA A 680 -8.22 -17.16 21.97
N GLU A 681 -9.15 -16.30 22.40
CA GLU A 681 -10.34 -16.65 23.19
C GLU A 681 -11.64 -16.72 22.35
N VAL A 682 -11.58 -16.42 21.04
CA VAL A 682 -12.76 -16.38 20.17
C VAL A 682 -13.05 -17.77 19.59
N PRO A 683 -14.26 -18.35 19.76
CA PRO A 683 -14.56 -19.73 19.35
C PRO A 683 -14.48 -19.98 17.84
N VAL A 684 -15.01 -19.08 17.00
CA VAL A 684 -14.88 -19.14 15.54
C VAL A 684 -14.54 -17.75 14.99
N PRO A 685 -13.24 -17.38 14.92
CA PRO A 685 -12.80 -16.03 14.56
C PRO A 685 -13.36 -15.51 13.23
N ALA A 686 -13.55 -16.41 12.25
CA ALA A 686 -14.13 -16.09 10.95
C ALA A 686 -15.57 -15.56 11.00
N PHE A 687 -16.32 -15.85 12.07
CA PHE A 687 -17.73 -15.45 12.21
C PHE A 687 -18.00 -14.53 13.41
N ALA A 688 -16.97 -14.05 14.08
CA ALA A 688 -17.10 -13.25 15.30
C ALA A 688 -17.49 -11.78 15.06
N GLY A 689 -17.70 -11.37 13.80
CA GLY A 689 -18.15 -10.03 13.46
C GLY A 689 -19.53 -9.68 14.06
N PHE A 690 -19.75 -8.39 14.33
CA PHE A 690 -21.02 -7.81 14.79
C PHE A 690 -21.60 -8.40 16.09
N GLY A 691 -20.75 -8.77 17.04
CA GLY A 691 -21.20 -9.25 18.35
C GLY A 691 -21.92 -10.60 18.30
N ALA A 692 -21.71 -11.39 17.24
CA ALA A 692 -22.33 -12.71 17.10
C ALA A 692 -22.00 -13.61 18.29
N SER A 693 -23.02 -14.19 18.93
CA SER A 693 -22.83 -15.07 20.08
C SER A 693 -22.07 -16.34 19.68
N GLU A 694 -21.44 -17.03 20.63
CA GLU A 694 -20.73 -18.30 20.34
C GLU A 694 -21.65 -19.34 19.66
N ALA A 695 -22.94 -19.34 20.02
CA ALA A 695 -23.95 -20.20 19.41
C ALA A 695 -24.22 -19.81 17.95
N ASP A 696 -24.33 -18.51 17.64
CA ASP A 696 -24.52 -18.02 16.28
C ASP A 696 -23.29 -18.31 15.41
N GLN A 697 -22.09 -18.12 15.95
CA GLN A 697 -20.82 -18.46 15.31
C GLN A 697 -20.74 -19.94 14.91
N ALA A 698 -21.14 -20.84 15.81
CA ALA A 698 -21.19 -22.27 15.54
C ALA A 698 -22.24 -22.62 14.46
N GLU A 699 -23.42 -22.01 14.53
CA GLU A 699 -24.49 -22.22 13.55
C GLU A 699 -24.06 -21.74 12.15
N MET A 700 -23.42 -20.56 12.05
CA MET A 700 -22.88 -20.01 10.80
C MET A 700 -21.80 -20.93 10.21
N ALA A 701 -20.90 -21.46 11.05
CA ALA A 701 -19.90 -22.42 10.60
C ALA A 701 -20.53 -23.71 10.04
N ASP A 702 -21.65 -24.15 10.60
CA ASP A 702 -22.40 -25.30 10.09
C ASP A 702 -23.16 -24.99 8.80
N VAL A 703 -23.70 -23.78 8.64
CA VAL A 703 -24.26 -23.31 7.36
C VAL A 703 -23.19 -23.31 6.27
N LEU A 704 -22.01 -22.74 6.53
CA LEU A 704 -20.90 -22.76 5.57
C LEU A 704 -20.51 -24.19 5.18
N LYS A 705 -20.42 -25.13 6.16
CA LYS A 705 -20.15 -26.55 5.86
C LYS A 705 -21.24 -27.16 4.96
N LYS A 706 -22.52 -26.87 5.22
CA LYS A 706 -23.65 -27.39 4.41
C LYS A 706 -23.60 -26.86 2.98
N VAL A 707 -23.34 -25.57 2.82
CA VAL A 707 -23.22 -24.90 1.52
C VAL A 707 -22.06 -25.48 0.72
N ARG A 708 -20.89 -25.64 1.34
CA ARG A 708 -19.70 -26.23 0.70
C ARG A 708 -19.89 -27.69 0.26
N ARG A 709 -20.68 -28.48 1.00
CA ARG A 709 -20.98 -29.88 0.61
C ARG A 709 -21.77 -29.99 -0.69
N LYS A 710 -22.39 -28.90 -1.17
CA LYS A 710 -23.07 -28.86 -2.46
C LYS A 710 -22.08 -28.78 -3.64
N LEU A 711 -20.83 -28.42 -3.38
CA LEU A 711 -19.78 -28.34 -4.39
C LEU A 711 -19.15 -29.72 -4.59
N SER A 712 -18.91 -30.08 -5.85
CA SER A 712 -18.25 -31.36 -6.20
C SER A 712 -16.80 -31.39 -5.73
N GLU A 713 -16.08 -30.27 -5.87
CA GLU A 713 -14.69 -30.12 -5.46
C GLU A 713 -14.45 -28.76 -4.77
N PRO A 714 -14.80 -28.62 -3.47
CA PRO A 714 -14.63 -27.35 -2.77
C PRO A 714 -13.15 -27.04 -2.51
N ALA A 715 -12.72 -25.85 -2.88
CA ALA A 715 -11.42 -25.28 -2.54
C ALA A 715 -11.35 -24.78 -1.08
N GLY A 716 -12.50 -24.42 -0.49
CA GLY A 716 -12.58 -23.86 0.86
C GLY A 716 -11.84 -24.68 1.93
N HIS A 717 -11.12 -24.02 2.82
CA HIS A 717 -10.38 -24.70 3.88
C HIS A 717 -10.30 -23.81 5.13
N GLY A 718 -10.62 -24.35 6.32
CA GLY A 718 -10.69 -23.56 7.56
C GLY A 718 -9.39 -22.83 7.91
N ASN A 719 -8.24 -23.51 7.71
CA ASN A 719 -6.91 -22.93 7.92
C ASN A 719 -6.47 -21.94 6.82
N ALA A 720 -7.15 -21.90 5.66
CA ALA A 720 -6.83 -20.98 4.57
C ALA A 720 -7.62 -19.66 4.68
N GLY A 721 -8.48 -19.52 5.68
CA GLY A 721 -9.35 -18.34 5.76
C GLY A 721 -10.63 -18.47 4.96
N LEU A 722 -11.54 -17.53 5.18
CA LEU A 722 -12.76 -17.38 4.37
C LEU A 722 -12.46 -17.13 2.89
N GLY A 723 -11.33 -16.50 2.56
CA GLY A 723 -10.87 -16.27 1.17
C GLY A 723 -10.95 -17.51 0.28
N SER A 724 -10.56 -18.68 0.77
CA SER A 724 -10.68 -19.94 0.02
C SER A 724 -12.13 -20.33 -0.36
N ASN A 725 -13.12 -19.91 0.44
CA ASN A 725 -14.55 -20.14 0.17
C ASN A 725 -15.13 -19.06 -0.75
N PHE A 726 -14.60 -17.84 -0.71
CA PHE A 726 -14.92 -16.81 -1.70
C PHE A 726 -14.45 -17.20 -3.10
N ILE A 727 -13.36 -17.96 -3.21
CA ILE A 727 -12.93 -18.56 -4.49
C ILE A 727 -13.94 -19.59 -4.98
N ASP A 728 -14.49 -20.43 -4.09
CA ASP A 728 -15.56 -21.38 -4.44
C ASP A 728 -16.81 -20.63 -4.98
N LEU A 729 -17.16 -19.50 -4.35
CA LEU A 729 -18.22 -18.63 -4.82
C LEU A 729 -17.90 -18.05 -6.20
N ALA A 730 -16.76 -17.36 -6.34
CA ALA A 730 -16.33 -16.75 -7.59
C ALA A 730 -16.30 -17.77 -8.73
N ASP A 731 -15.73 -18.95 -8.48
CA ASP A 731 -15.65 -20.02 -9.48
C ASP A 731 -17.03 -20.51 -9.94
N GLN A 732 -18.03 -20.54 -9.07
CA GLN A 732 -19.38 -20.88 -9.50
C GLN A 732 -20.01 -19.79 -10.38
N LYS A 733 -19.69 -18.51 -10.12
CA LYS A 733 -20.34 -17.36 -10.74
C LYS A 733 -19.66 -16.87 -12.01
N VAL A 734 -18.35 -17.03 -12.15
CA VAL A 734 -17.61 -16.66 -13.39
C VAL A 734 -18.00 -17.59 -14.54
N ARG A 735 -18.25 -17.03 -15.73
CA ARG A 735 -18.58 -17.80 -16.94
C ARG A 735 -17.34 -18.38 -17.61
N GLY A 736 -17.51 -19.32 -18.56
CA GLY A 736 -16.41 -19.72 -19.45
C GLY A 736 -15.87 -18.52 -20.23
N GLY A 737 -14.55 -18.36 -20.30
CA GLY A 737 -13.88 -17.18 -20.83
C GLY A 737 -13.82 -15.98 -19.86
N GLY A 738 -14.55 -16.01 -18.74
CA GLY A 738 -14.52 -14.95 -17.74
C GLY A 738 -13.24 -14.98 -16.90
N VAL A 739 -12.98 -13.90 -16.17
CA VAL A 739 -11.71 -13.65 -15.47
C VAL A 739 -11.93 -13.66 -13.96
N LEU A 740 -10.98 -14.27 -13.25
CA LEU A 740 -10.86 -14.25 -11.81
C LEU A 740 -9.65 -13.39 -11.42
N ALA A 741 -9.86 -12.36 -10.61
CA ALA A 741 -8.84 -11.41 -10.17
C ALA A 741 -8.93 -11.24 -8.64
N LEU A 742 -7.95 -11.72 -7.88
CA LEU A 742 -8.05 -11.82 -6.43
C LEU A 742 -6.81 -11.29 -5.72
N VAL A 743 -7.02 -10.63 -4.58
CA VAL A 743 -5.96 -10.37 -3.61
C VAL A 743 -6.01 -11.46 -2.54
N LEU A 744 -4.96 -12.26 -2.38
CA LEU A 744 -4.93 -13.39 -1.44
C LEU A 744 -3.62 -13.42 -0.64
N PRO A 745 -3.57 -14.01 0.57
CA PRO A 745 -2.31 -14.17 1.28
C PRO A 745 -1.29 -14.94 0.44
N LEU A 746 0.00 -14.57 0.52
CA LEU A 746 1.08 -15.18 -0.28
C LEU A 746 1.15 -16.70 -0.12
N THR A 747 0.72 -17.23 1.03
CA THR A 747 0.55 -18.68 1.25
C THR A 747 -0.35 -19.38 0.22
N VAL A 748 -1.14 -18.69 -0.61
CA VAL A 748 -1.86 -19.31 -1.73
C VAL A 748 -0.91 -20.00 -2.72
N ALA A 749 0.30 -19.44 -2.91
CA ALA A 749 1.30 -19.97 -3.82
C ALA A 749 1.82 -21.35 -3.41
N ASN A 750 2.10 -21.58 -2.12
CA ASN A 750 2.76 -22.82 -1.68
C ASN A 750 2.20 -23.47 -0.39
N GLY A 751 1.35 -22.77 0.36
CA GLY A 751 0.81 -23.24 1.64
C GLY A 751 -0.06 -24.49 1.50
N ALA A 752 0.00 -25.37 2.51
CA ALA A 752 -0.73 -26.64 2.52
C ALA A 752 -2.26 -26.46 2.53
N ALA A 753 -2.75 -25.47 3.27
CA ALA A 753 -4.19 -25.18 3.38
C ALA A 753 -4.81 -24.72 2.04
N TRP A 754 -3.99 -24.16 1.14
CA TRP A 754 -4.40 -23.64 -0.17
C TRP A 754 -4.27 -24.66 -1.31
N ALA A 755 -3.92 -25.92 -1.01
CA ALA A 755 -3.79 -26.97 -2.03
C ALA A 755 -5.10 -27.21 -2.81
N GLY A 756 -6.27 -27.06 -2.14
CA GLY A 756 -7.58 -27.14 -2.79
C GLY A 756 -7.79 -26.03 -3.82
N THR A 757 -7.44 -24.80 -3.47
CA THR A 757 -7.46 -23.64 -4.38
C THR A 757 -6.55 -23.83 -5.59
N ARG A 758 -5.28 -24.22 -5.39
CA ARG A 758 -4.39 -24.49 -6.53
C ARG A 758 -4.90 -25.60 -7.44
N LYS A 759 -5.47 -26.66 -6.87
CA LYS A 759 -6.12 -27.73 -7.63
C LYS A 759 -7.32 -27.23 -8.45
N LEU A 760 -8.14 -26.34 -7.88
CA LEU A 760 -9.26 -25.72 -8.60
C LEU A 760 -8.75 -24.86 -9.77
N LEU A 761 -7.78 -23.98 -9.50
CA LEU A 761 -7.18 -23.10 -10.51
C LEU A 761 -6.58 -23.92 -11.66
N ALA A 762 -5.78 -24.93 -11.36
CA ALA A 762 -5.13 -25.78 -12.37
C ALA A 762 -6.12 -26.45 -13.33
N ARG A 763 -7.27 -26.91 -12.80
CA ARG A 763 -8.24 -27.71 -13.57
C ARG A 763 -9.21 -26.86 -14.38
N ARG A 764 -9.57 -25.68 -13.87
CA ARG A 764 -10.67 -24.86 -14.38
C ARG A 764 -10.23 -23.54 -15.00
N TYR A 765 -8.98 -23.13 -14.78
CA TYR A 765 -8.44 -21.85 -15.25
C TYR A 765 -7.16 -22.03 -16.06
N GLY A 766 -6.93 -21.08 -16.96
CA GLY A 766 -5.72 -20.90 -17.75
C GLY A 766 -5.17 -19.48 -17.60
N ASP A 767 -4.09 -19.19 -18.31
CA ASP A 767 -3.41 -17.88 -18.32
C ASP A 767 -3.13 -17.35 -16.92
N ILE A 768 -2.71 -18.24 -16.02
CA ILE A 768 -2.59 -17.94 -14.60
C ILE A 768 -1.39 -17.03 -14.38
N ILE A 769 -1.62 -15.88 -13.75
CA ILE A 769 -0.58 -14.97 -13.25
C ILE A 769 -0.65 -14.92 -11.72
N VAL A 770 0.51 -15.03 -11.09
CA VAL A 770 0.71 -14.79 -9.66
C VAL A 770 1.68 -13.62 -9.52
N ILE A 771 1.21 -12.50 -8.99
CA ILE A 771 2.04 -11.32 -8.74
C ILE A 771 2.32 -11.23 -7.24
N ALA A 772 3.59 -11.13 -6.87
CA ALA A 772 4.03 -11.00 -5.48
C ALA A 772 5.15 -9.95 -5.36
N ILE A 773 5.51 -9.59 -4.13
CA ILE A 773 6.55 -8.59 -3.86
C ILE A 773 7.74 -9.22 -3.14
N ALA A 774 8.91 -9.15 -3.77
CA ALA A 774 10.20 -9.58 -3.26
C ALA A 774 10.89 -8.45 -2.48
N ALA A 775 10.34 -8.11 -1.30
CA ALA A 775 10.87 -7.07 -0.42
C ALA A 775 11.16 -7.61 0.99
N THR A 776 11.90 -6.83 1.77
CA THR A 776 11.97 -6.97 3.25
C THR A 776 10.86 -6.17 3.91
N GLY A 777 10.53 -6.42 5.16
CA GLY A 777 9.43 -5.73 5.84
C GLY A 777 8.07 -6.41 5.65
N SER A 778 7.24 -6.42 6.69
CA SER A 778 5.89 -7.01 6.62
C SER A 778 4.90 -6.14 5.82
N ARG A 779 5.14 -4.82 5.76
CA ARG A 779 4.31 -3.84 5.04
C ARG A 779 4.66 -3.70 3.58
N ASP A 780 5.92 -3.83 3.23
CA ASP A 780 6.41 -3.60 1.86
C ASP A 780 6.14 -4.81 0.97
N ARG A 781 5.82 -5.95 1.57
CA ARG A 781 5.46 -7.21 0.90
C ARG A 781 3.97 -7.39 0.64
N ALA A 782 3.16 -6.36 0.87
CA ALA A 782 1.71 -6.41 0.74
C ALA A 782 1.17 -5.33 -0.23
N PHE A 783 0.23 -5.72 -1.07
CA PHE A 783 -0.60 -4.88 -1.93
C PHE A 783 -1.72 -4.20 -1.15
N SER A 784 -2.18 -4.84 -0.06
CA SER A 784 -3.13 -4.29 0.91
C SER A 784 -2.42 -3.51 2.01
N ASP A 785 -3.13 -2.58 2.65
CA ASP A 785 -2.60 -1.83 3.78
C ASP A 785 -2.51 -2.65 5.08
N ASP A 786 -1.32 -2.61 5.70
CA ASP A 786 -1.04 -2.97 7.11
C ASP A 786 -1.60 -4.31 7.63
N THR A 787 -1.58 -5.37 6.82
CA THR A 787 -1.94 -6.74 7.23
C THR A 787 -0.87 -7.41 8.10
N GLY A 788 0.38 -6.92 8.06
CA GLY A 788 1.54 -7.64 8.60
C GLY A 788 1.80 -8.98 7.89
N ILE A 789 1.12 -9.23 6.76
CA ILE A 789 1.01 -10.50 6.04
C ILE A 789 1.25 -10.16 4.56
N ALA A 790 2.33 -10.68 3.98
CA ALA A 790 2.52 -10.66 2.53
C ALA A 790 1.30 -11.24 1.79
N ASP A 791 0.82 -10.55 0.77
CA ASP A 791 -0.27 -11.00 -0.11
C ASP A 791 0.24 -11.11 -1.56
N ALA A 792 -0.60 -11.63 -2.43
CA ALA A 792 -0.35 -11.84 -3.84
C ALA A 792 -1.60 -11.49 -4.64
N LEU A 793 -1.39 -10.96 -5.84
CA LEU A 793 -2.45 -10.78 -6.82
C LEU A 793 -2.53 -12.05 -7.68
N ILE A 794 -3.70 -12.65 -7.77
CA ILE A 794 -3.96 -13.83 -8.59
C ILE A 794 -4.89 -13.45 -9.73
N LEU A 795 -4.47 -13.71 -10.95
CA LEU A 795 -5.27 -13.46 -12.15
C LEU A 795 -5.36 -14.74 -12.98
N ALA A 796 -6.56 -15.14 -13.38
CA ALA A 796 -6.74 -16.37 -14.15
C ALA A 796 -7.99 -16.31 -15.02
N THR A 797 -7.93 -16.87 -16.23
CA THR A 797 -9.07 -16.91 -17.16
C THR A 797 -9.74 -18.27 -17.08
N LYS A 798 -11.05 -18.29 -16.85
CA LYS A 798 -11.81 -19.53 -16.71
C LYS A 798 -11.94 -20.22 -18.05
N ARG A 799 -11.60 -21.50 -18.09
CA ARG A 799 -11.72 -22.33 -19.30
C ARG A 799 -13.19 -22.64 -19.59
N GLU A 800 -13.54 -22.79 -20.86
CA GLU A 800 -14.88 -23.24 -21.28
C GLU A 800 -15.17 -24.72 -20.93
N GLY A 801 -14.14 -25.49 -20.59
CA GLY A 801 -14.23 -26.89 -20.16
C GLY A 801 -13.23 -27.23 -19.05
N GLN A 802 -13.29 -28.47 -18.54
CA GLN A 802 -12.31 -28.97 -17.56
C GLN A 802 -11.17 -29.69 -18.28
N ILE A 803 -9.92 -29.35 -17.95
CA ILE A 803 -8.74 -30.09 -18.39
C ILE A 803 -8.25 -31.00 -17.26
N ILE A 804 -7.86 -32.22 -17.61
CA ILE A 804 -7.26 -33.22 -16.73
C ILE A 804 -5.73 -33.02 -16.68
N CYS A 805 -5.24 -31.79 -16.53
CA CYS A 805 -3.81 -31.61 -16.21
C CYS A 805 -3.61 -31.93 -14.73
N ALA A 806 -2.45 -32.45 -14.35
CA ALA A 806 -2.17 -32.63 -12.94
C ALA A 806 -2.15 -31.23 -12.28
N PRO A 807 -2.66 -31.08 -11.04
CA PRO A 807 -2.74 -29.79 -10.37
C PRO A 807 -1.42 -28.99 -10.34
N ASP A 808 -0.31 -29.72 -10.29
CA ASP A 808 1.02 -29.14 -10.17
C ASP A 808 1.63 -28.79 -11.54
N ASP A 809 0.98 -29.07 -12.67
CA ASP A 809 1.54 -28.90 -14.03
C ASP A 809 0.89 -27.74 -14.80
N ALA A 810 -0.09 -27.05 -14.21
CA ALA A 810 -0.78 -25.95 -14.89
C ALA A 810 0.19 -24.77 -15.12
N PRO A 811 0.42 -24.34 -16.38
CA PRO A 811 1.30 -23.23 -16.69
C PRO A 811 0.92 -21.97 -15.92
N THR A 812 1.92 -21.30 -15.36
CA THR A 812 1.74 -20.11 -14.52
C THR A 812 2.89 -19.14 -14.73
N LEU A 813 2.55 -17.87 -14.89
CA LEU A 813 3.50 -16.77 -14.91
C LEU A 813 3.58 -16.16 -13.51
N PHE A 814 4.76 -16.23 -12.90
CA PHE A 814 5.07 -15.55 -11.65
C PHE A 814 5.72 -14.21 -11.96
N VAL A 815 5.13 -13.13 -11.46
CA VAL A 815 5.65 -11.78 -11.53
C VAL A 815 6.08 -11.38 -10.12
N ASN A 816 7.33 -11.01 -9.95
CA ASN A 816 7.90 -10.65 -8.66
C ASN A 816 8.39 -9.21 -8.69
N LEU A 817 7.63 -8.31 -8.06
CA LEU A 817 7.98 -6.91 -7.99
C LEU A 817 8.95 -6.64 -6.84
N LEU A 818 9.87 -5.69 -6.99
CA LEU A 818 10.75 -5.26 -5.89
C LEU A 818 10.01 -4.38 -4.87
N ARG A 819 8.98 -3.68 -5.34
CA ARG A 819 8.08 -2.86 -4.53
C ARG A 819 6.71 -2.79 -5.19
N ARG A 820 5.67 -2.55 -4.38
CA ARG A 820 4.33 -2.21 -4.91
C ARG A 820 4.35 -0.86 -5.66
N PRO A 821 3.45 -0.65 -6.63
CA PRO A 821 3.26 0.67 -7.23
C PRO A 821 2.80 1.69 -6.19
N GLN A 822 3.30 2.92 -6.29
CA GLN A 822 2.96 4.02 -5.38
C GLN A 822 1.79 4.86 -5.87
N THR A 823 1.64 5.00 -7.20
CA THR A 823 0.57 5.78 -7.84
C THR A 823 -0.19 4.93 -8.85
N THR A 824 -1.38 5.38 -9.24
CA THR A 824 -2.18 4.73 -10.29
C THR A 824 -1.54 4.82 -11.67
N ILE A 825 -0.70 5.84 -11.91
CA ILE A 825 0.10 6.00 -13.13
C ILE A 825 1.18 4.91 -13.20
N GLU A 826 1.92 4.71 -12.10
CA GLU A 826 2.93 3.65 -12.02
C GLU A 826 2.31 2.26 -12.19
N ALA A 827 1.15 2.04 -11.58
CA ALA A 827 0.40 0.79 -11.69
C ALA A 827 0.01 0.44 -13.13
N GLU A 828 -0.45 1.40 -13.91
CA GLU A 828 -0.82 1.18 -15.30
C GLU A 828 0.42 0.95 -16.20
N GLY A 829 1.46 1.76 -16.03
CA GLY A 829 2.72 1.57 -16.74
C GLY A 829 3.29 0.17 -16.51
N LEU A 830 3.26 -0.28 -15.26
CA LEU A 830 3.67 -1.63 -14.89
C LEU A 830 2.73 -2.70 -15.49
N ALA A 831 1.42 -2.49 -15.50
CA ALA A 831 0.47 -3.42 -16.11
C ALA A 831 0.77 -3.62 -17.61
N ARG A 832 1.08 -2.54 -18.35
CA ARG A 832 1.46 -2.60 -19.77
C ARG A 832 2.73 -3.41 -19.96
N VAL A 833 3.78 -3.14 -19.18
CA VAL A 833 5.03 -3.91 -19.25
C VAL A 833 4.79 -5.40 -18.94
N ILE A 834 3.91 -5.73 -18.00
CA ILE A 834 3.55 -7.12 -17.67
C ILE A 834 2.81 -7.81 -18.83
N LEU A 835 1.90 -7.10 -19.50
CA LEU A 835 1.17 -7.62 -20.67
C LEU A 835 2.08 -7.84 -21.88
N ASP A 836 3.14 -7.03 -22.02
CA ASP A 836 4.09 -7.08 -23.12
C ASP A 836 5.38 -7.86 -22.80
N LEU A 837 5.39 -8.67 -21.73
CA LEU A 837 6.57 -9.47 -21.37
C LEU A 837 6.99 -10.41 -22.50
N PRO A 838 8.29 -10.55 -22.78
CA PRO A 838 8.77 -11.41 -23.87
C PRO A 838 8.45 -12.89 -23.58
N ASP A 839 8.40 -13.69 -24.65
CA ASP A 839 8.19 -15.13 -24.55
C ASP A 839 9.51 -15.87 -24.19
N THR A 840 10.03 -15.59 -23.00
CA THR A 840 11.18 -16.29 -22.41
C THR A 840 10.78 -16.95 -21.09
N ASP A 841 11.53 -17.98 -20.66
CA ASP A 841 11.25 -18.70 -19.41
C ASP A 841 11.34 -17.80 -18.17
N SER A 842 12.22 -16.80 -18.21
CA SER A 842 12.36 -15.81 -17.13
C SER A 842 13.06 -14.55 -17.63
N GLY A 843 13.05 -13.50 -16.82
CA GLY A 843 13.75 -12.25 -17.09
C GLY A 843 13.49 -11.18 -16.04
N PHE A 844 14.07 -10.00 -16.26
CA PHE A 844 13.85 -8.81 -15.45
C PHE A 844 12.77 -7.92 -16.06
N ILE A 845 11.96 -7.31 -15.21
CA ILE A 845 10.92 -6.35 -15.57
C ILE A 845 11.52 -4.96 -15.42
N ARG A 846 11.50 -4.18 -16.50
CA ARG A 846 12.04 -2.82 -16.52
C ARG A 846 10.97 -1.82 -16.91
N VAL A 847 10.94 -0.69 -16.20
CA VAL A 847 10.11 0.48 -16.51
C VAL A 847 11.07 1.62 -16.80
N GLY A 848 11.22 1.97 -18.07
CA GLY A 848 12.35 2.78 -18.53
C GLY A 848 13.65 2.00 -18.36
N GLU A 849 14.61 2.56 -17.62
CA GLU A 849 15.87 1.90 -17.26
C GLU A 849 15.85 1.30 -15.84
N GLU A 850 14.78 1.55 -15.08
CA GLU A 850 14.64 1.03 -13.71
C GLU A 850 14.19 -0.42 -13.74
N GLU A 851 14.94 -1.29 -13.05
CA GLU A 851 14.50 -2.64 -12.76
C GLU A 851 13.50 -2.61 -11.60
N VAL A 852 12.27 -3.03 -11.89
CA VAL A 852 11.15 -2.97 -10.94
C VAL A 852 10.73 -4.35 -10.45
N GLY A 853 11.32 -5.41 -11.00
CA GLY A 853 11.02 -6.79 -10.64
C GLY A 853 11.61 -7.81 -11.62
N SER A 854 11.15 -9.04 -11.48
CA SER A 854 11.48 -10.17 -12.36
C SER A 854 10.22 -10.98 -12.69
N PHE A 855 10.31 -11.83 -13.70
CA PHE A 855 9.27 -12.78 -14.03
C PHE A 855 9.84 -14.18 -14.29
N ILE A 856 9.03 -15.20 -14.01
CA ILE A 856 9.37 -16.61 -14.20
C ILE A 856 8.14 -17.35 -14.71
N ARG A 857 8.28 -18.09 -15.81
CA ARG A 857 7.28 -19.03 -16.32
C ARG A 857 7.57 -20.40 -15.72
N GLY A 858 6.58 -20.95 -15.02
CA GLY A 858 6.65 -22.26 -14.38
C GLY A 858 5.27 -22.88 -14.30
N THR A 859 5.01 -23.64 -13.26
CA THR A 859 3.69 -24.21 -13.02
C THR A 859 3.11 -23.81 -11.66
N LEU A 860 1.82 -24.04 -11.43
CA LEU A 860 1.22 -23.87 -10.10
C LEU A 860 1.89 -24.73 -9.01
N GLY A 861 2.56 -25.82 -9.38
CA GLY A 861 3.38 -26.62 -8.47
C GLY A 861 4.66 -25.90 -8.02
N ASP A 862 5.13 -24.94 -8.80
CA ASP A 862 6.32 -24.12 -8.57
C ASP A 862 6.01 -22.85 -7.77
N GLY A 863 5.14 -22.95 -6.76
CA GLY A 863 4.79 -21.81 -5.90
C GLY A 863 5.97 -21.13 -5.19
N GLY A 864 7.14 -21.78 -5.17
CA GLY A 864 8.42 -21.19 -4.75
C GLY A 864 8.93 -20.06 -5.67
N CYS A 865 8.37 -19.91 -6.87
CA CYS A 865 8.65 -18.78 -7.77
C CYS A 865 8.10 -17.44 -7.24
N ALA A 866 7.10 -17.44 -6.36
CA ALA A 866 6.42 -16.23 -5.90
C ALA A 866 7.24 -15.48 -4.81
N ALA A 867 7.44 -14.18 -4.99
CA ALA A 867 8.25 -13.30 -4.15
C ALA A 867 9.76 -13.65 -4.18
N LEU A 868 10.30 -13.81 -5.40
CA LEU A 868 11.74 -13.94 -5.67
C LEU A 868 12.31 -12.68 -6.29
N ASP A 869 13.51 -12.30 -5.86
CA ASP A 869 14.25 -11.21 -6.51
C ASP A 869 14.97 -11.75 -7.76
N GLU A 870 15.78 -12.81 -7.58
CA GLU A 870 16.66 -13.37 -8.62
C GLU A 870 15.96 -14.48 -9.44
N PRO A 871 15.63 -14.25 -10.73
CA PRO A 871 14.97 -15.25 -11.57
C PRO A 871 15.78 -16.52 -11.82
N TYR A 872 17.12 -16.43 -11.92
CA TYR A 872 17.97 -17.61 -12.16
C TYR A 872 17.96 -18.58 -10.97
N LEU A 873 17.83 -18.07 -9.74
CA LEU A 873 17.68 -18.88 -8.55
C LEU A 873 16.39 -19.71 -8.60
N GLY A 874 15.31 -19.14 -9.13
CA GLY A 874 14.06 -19.87 -9.36
C GLY A 874 14.24 -21.05 -10.32
N SER A 875 14.98 -20.85 -11.42
CA SER A 875 15.30 -21.94 -12.36
C SER A 875 16.16 -23.04 -11.71
N ALA A 876 17.13 -22.66 -10.89
CA ALA A 876 17.96 -23.61 -10.15
C ALA A 876 17.14 -24.44 -9.14
N ALA A 877 16.26 -23.79 -8.37
CA ALA A 877 15.41 -24.46 -7.39
C ALA A 877 14.36 -25.39 -8.04
N ALA A 878 13.73 -24.95 -9.14
CA ALA A 878 12.85 -25.80 -9.94
C ALA A 878 13.61 -26.98 -10.57
N GLY A 879 14.85 -26.75 -11.02
CA GLY A 879 15.75 -27.80 -11.49
C GLY A 879 16.00 -28.88 -10.44
N LEU A 880 16.23 -28.49 -9.18
CA LEU A 880 16.44 -29.44 -8.07
C LEU A 880 15.21 -30.30 -7.82
N ARG A 881 14.01 -29.73 -7.88
CA ARG A 881 12.74 -30.49 -7.83
C ARG A 881 12.66 -31.53 -8.95
N GLY A 882 13.18 -31.21 -10.13
CA GLY A 882 13.28 -32.12 -11.28
C GLY A 882 14.48 -33.08 -11.27
N GLY A 883 15.30 -33.10 -10.23
CA GLY A 883 16.49 -33.97 -10.17
C GLY A 883 17.70 -33.45 -10.95
N SER A 884 17.82 -32.14 -11.13
CA SER A 884 18.95 -31.51 -11.82
C SER A 884 19.52 -30.33 -11.04
N LEU A 885 20.84 -30.15 -11.05
CA LEU A 885 21.50 -28.96 -10.53
C LEU A 885 21.84 -28.04 -11.71
N ARG A 886 21.15 -26.90 -11.77
CA ARG A 886 21.46 -25.81 -12.69
C ARG A 886 22.24 -24.73 -11.93
N LEU A 887 23.30 -24.21 -12.54
CA LEU A 887 24.22 -23.28 -11.90
C LEU A 887 24.37 -22.00 -12.74
N PRO A 888 24.50 -20.82 -12.11
CA PRO A 888 24.75 -19.56 -12.81
C PRO A 888 25.98 -19.64 -13.70
N GLY A 889 25.87 -19.14 -14.94
CA GLY A 889 26.98 -19.11 -15.91
C GLY A 889 27.36 -20.47 -16.51
N VAL A 890 26.65 -21.56 -16.16
CA VAL A 890 26.90 -22.90 -16.70
C VAL A 890 25.69 -23.36 -17.52
N ALA A 891 25.90 -23.60 -18.82
CA ALA A 891 24.83 -24.02 -19.73
C ALA A 891 24.37 -25.47 -19.48
N GLU A 892 25.27 -26.34 -19.01
CA GLU A 892 24.97 -27.74 -18.71
C GLU A 892 24.28 -27.89 -17.34
N ALA A 893 23.23 -28.70 -17.27
CA ALA A 893 22.60 -29.11 -16.03
C ALA A 893 23.15 -30.46 -15.56
N PHE A 894 23.50 -30.59 -14.28
CA PHE A 894 24.04 -31.83 -13.72
C PHE A 894 22.91 -32.69 -13.15
N ALA A 895 22.79 -33.94 -13.60
CA ALA A 895 21.80 -34.87 -13.06
C ALA A 895 22.15 -35.23 -11.60
N LEU A 896 21.17 -35.12 -10.71
CA LEU A 896 21.29 -35.52 -9.31
C LEU A 896 20.22 -36.58 -8.99
N PRO A 897 20.55 -37.63 -8.23
CA PRO A 897 19.56 -38.64 -7.86
C PRO A 897 18.69 -38.10 -6.72
N LEU A 898 17.72 -37.23 -7.03
CA LEU A 898 16.84 -36.61 -6.05
C LEU A 898 15.44 -37.22 -6.11
N ASN A 899 14.79 -37.31 -4.95
CA ASN A 899 13.41 -37.77 -4.84
C ASN A 899 12.70 -37.14 -3.65
N ASN A 900 11.37 -37.19 -3.64
CA ASN A 900 10.58 -36.69 -2.52
C ASN A 900 10.74 -37.60 -1.30
N LEU A 901 10.83 -37.00 -0.10
CA LEU A 901 10.91 -37.71 1.17
C LEU A 901 9.78 -38.72 1.36
N SER A 902 8.60 -38.48 0.77
CA SER A 902 7.46 -39.41 0.79
C SER A 902 7.80 -40.82 0.26
N THR A 903 8.78 -40.92 -0.63
CA THR A 903 9.18 -42.20 -1.25
C THR A 903 10.24 -42.95 -0.43
N MET A 904 10.88 -42.27 0.52
CA MET A 904 12.05 -42.79 1.25
C MET A 904 11.77 -43.11 2.72
N GLY A 905 10.60 -42.74 3.25
CA GLY A 905 10.35 -42.82 4.68
C GLY A 905 9.02 -42.23 5.09
N GLN A 906 8.82 -42.10 6.40
CA GLN A 906 7.58 -41.62 6.99
C GLN A 906 7.85 -40.40 7.86
N ARG A 907 7.02 -39.37 7.70
CA ARG A 907 7.02 -38.22 8.63
C ARG A 907 6.53 -38.65 10.02
N GLY A 908 6.97 -37.93 11.04
CA GLY A 908 6.48 -38.03 12.41
C GLY A 908 5.09 -37.43 12.58
N LEU A 909 4.63 -37.46 13.84
CA LEU A 909 3.34 -36.92 14.25
C LEU A 909 3.34 -35.38 14.26
N VAL A 910 2.15 -34.78 14.17
CA VAL A 910 2.01 -33.34 14.45
C VAL A 910 2.06 -33.10 15.95
N ASP A 911 2.50 -31.92 16.36
CA ASP A 911 2.73 -31.55 17.77
C ASP A 911 1.48 -31.72 18.66
N ARG A 912 0.28 -31.45 18.11
CA ARG A 912 -0.99 -31.68 18.82
C ARG A 912 -1.27 -33.16 19.13
N ASP A 913 -0.76 -34.10 18.33
CA ASP A 913 -0.90 -35.54 18.61
C ASP A 913 0.10 -36.01 19.70
N ILE A 914 1.06 -35.16 20.06
CA ILE A 914 2.07 -35.42 21.09
C ILE A 914 1.65 -34.77 22.42
N SER A 915 1.31 -33.48 22.42
CA SER A 915 1.03 -32.71 23.64
C SER A 915 -0.34 -32.02 23.69
N GLY A 916 -1.17 -32.16 22.65
CA GLY A 916 -2.47 -31.48 22.55
C GLY A 916 -3.37 -31.79 23.75
N LYS A 917 -3.98 -30.75 24.32
CA LYS A 917 -4.81 -30.86 25.53
C LYS A 917 -6.28 -31.09 25.21
N GLU A 918 -6.71 -30.84 23.98
CA GLU A 918 -8.11 -31.00 23.58
C GLU A 918 -8.55 -32.44 23.81
N THR A 919 -9.66 -32.64 24.52
CA THR A 919 -10.18 -33.96 24.86
C THR A 919 -11.19 -34.43 23.82
N ASN A 920 -11.19 -35.73 23.54
CA ASN A 920 -12.31 -36.34 22.82
C ASN A 920 -13.56 -36.43 23.73
N LYS A 921 -14.68 -36.93 23.20
CA LYS A 921 -15.94 -37.11 23.96
C LYS A 921 -15.79 -38.00 25.21
N ASP A 922 -14.75 -38.83 25.25
CA ASP A 922 -14.44 -39.74 26.36
C ASP A 922 -13.47 -39.11 27.39
N GLY A 923 -13.15 -37.82 27.26
CA GLY A 923 -12.26 -37.10 28.18
C GLY A 923 -10.77 -37.39 27.97
N VAL A 924 -10.38 -38.10 26.92
CA VAL A 924 -8.98 -38.46 26.63
C VAL A 924 -8.31 -37.33 25.83
N PRO A 925 -7.22 -36.72 26.32
CA PRO A 925 -6.51 -35.68 25.60
C PRO A 925 -5.93 -36.15 24.25
N ARG A 926 -5.86 -35.23 23.29
CA ARG A 926 -5.34 -35.49 21.93
C ARG A 926 -3.89 -35.95 21.94
N GLY A 927 -3.04 -35.41 22.80
CA GLY A 927 -1.66 -35.86 23.02
C GLY A 927 -1.50 -36.62 24.34
N PRO A 928 -0.66 -37.67 24.41
CA PRO A 928 -0.45 -38.42 25.64
C PRO A 928 0.52 -37.76 26.64
N PHE A 929 1.24 -36.71 26.25
CA PHE A 929 2.32 -36.13 27.06
C PHE A 929 2.06 -34.69 27.52
N ASP A 930 2.53 -34.38 28.72
CA ASP A 930 2.89 -33.02 29.13
C ASP A 930 4.40 -32.82 28.93
N ILE A 931 4.78 -31.81 28.15
CA ILE A 931 6.18 -31.58 27.78
C ILE A 931 6.88 -30.80 28.89
N LYS A 932 7.91 -31.40 29.48
CA LYS A 932 8.68 -30.85 30.60
C LYS A 932 10.13 -30.56 30.21
N ARG A 933 10.78 -29.66 30.96
CA ARG A 933 12.18 -29.24 30.79
C ARG A 933 12.86 -29.08 32.15
N PRO A 934 14.20 -29.22 32.20
CA PRO A 934 15.10 -29.67 31.12
C PRO A 934 14.95 -31.18 30.84
N CYS A 935 15.53 -31.68 29.74
CA CYS A 935 15.64 -33.13 29.51
C CYS A 935 16.72 -33.73 30.43
N GLU A 936 16.31 -34.55 31.40
CA GLU A 936 17.24 -35.24 32.31
C GLU A 936 17.80 -36.54 31.69
N PRO A 937 19.01 -36.97 32.06
CA PRO A 937 19.53 -38.27 31.63
C PRO A 937 18.63 -39.43 32.09
N GLY A 938 18.34 -40.37 31.19
CA GLY A 938 17.59 -41.60 31.53
C GLY A 938 16.06 -41.49 31.49
N VAL A 939 15.50 -40.35 31.03
CA VAL A 939 14.06 -40.22 30.80
C VAL A 939 13.54 -41.21 29.76
N ALA A 940 12.34 -41.73 29.96
CA ALA A 940 11.73 -42.74 29.07
C ALA A 940 11.33 -42.19 27.69
N TYR A 941 10.94 -40.92 27.63
CA TYR A 941 10.43 -40.27 26.41
C TYR A 941 11.16 -38.95 26.16
N PRO A 942 12.42 -38.97 25.70
CA PRO A 942 13.13 -37.76 25.29
C PRO A 942 12.45 -37.09 24.10
N VAL A 943 12.40 -35.76 24.10
CA VAL A 943 11.70 -34.95 23.10
C VAL A 943 12.57 -33.77 22.68
N LEU A 944 12.69 -33.53 21.38
CA LEU A 944 13.29 -32.31 20.83
C LEU A 944 12.17 -31.34 20.41
N TRP A 945 11.88 -30.33 21.23
CA TRP A 945 10.61 -29.59 21.18
C TRP A 945 10.69 -28.14 20.76
N LYS A 946 11.68 -27.36 21.22
CA LYS A 946 11.85 -25.93 20.88
C LYS A 946 13.17 -25.71 20.17
N HIS A 947 13.26 -24.55 19.50
CA HIS A 947 14.50 -24.05 18.97
C HIS A 947 15.38 -23.42 20.05
N ASP A 948 16.67 -23.73 19.99
CA ASP A 948 17.75 -23.03 20.67
C ASP A 948 18.89 -22.79 19.67
N ALA A 949 18.96 -21.57 19.12
CA ALA A 949 19.85 -21.25 18.01
C ALA A 949 21.34 -21.39 18.35
N ASP A 950 21.72 -21.23 19.62
CA ASP A 950 23.11 -21.34 20.05
C ASP A 950 23.56 -22.80 20.12
N LEU A 951 22.66 -23.69 20.52
CA LEU A 951 22.92 -25.14 20.59
C LEU A 951 22.71 -25.85 19.24
N GLU A 952 21.87 -25.29 18.37
CA GLU A 952 21.48 -25.85 17.06
C GLU A 952 22.42 -25.44 15.92
N ARG A 953 23.73 -25.39 16.21
CA ARG A 953 24.77 -25.08 15.21
C ARG A 953 25.57 -26.30 14.77
N TYR A 954 25.30 -27.46 15.35
CA TYR A 954 25.98 -28.74 15.08
C TYR A 954 24.98 -29.79 14.59
N LEU A 955 25.37 -30.67 13.67
CA LEU A 955 24.44 -31.69 13.12
C LEU A 955 23.87 -32.65 14.18
N VAL A 956 24.47 -32.74 15.37
CA VAL A 956 23.95 -33.53 16.50
C VAL A 956 23.42 -32.60 17.58
N VAL A 957 22.11 -32.63 17.79
CA VAL A 957 21.38 -31.80 18.77
C VAL A 957 20.78 -32.71 19.84
N LYS A 958 20.98 -32.37 21.12
CA LYS A 958 20.43 -33.16 22.23
C LYS A 958 18.94 -32.82 22.42
N PRO A 959 18.11 -33.79 22.85
CA PRO A 959 16.75 -33.50 23.30
C PRO A 959 16.75 -32.43 24.40
N ASP A 960 15.88 -31.44 24.28
CA ASP A 960 15.77 -30.30 25.20
C ASP A 960 14.61 -30.46 26.21
N SER A 961 13.70 -31.38 25.93
CA SER A 961 12.52 -31.70 26.73
C SER A 961 12.36 -33.22 26.96
N TYR A 962 11.42 -33.59 27.83
CA TYR A 962 10.88 -34.95 27.90
C TYR A 962 9.34 -34.95 27.99
N GLY A 963 8.72 -36.05 27.57
CA GLY A 963 7.28 -36.26 27.66
C GLY A 963 6.90 -36.95 28.97
N GLU A 964 6.26 -36.23 29.88
CA GLU A 964 5.63 -36.82 31.06
C GLU A 964 4.27 -37.42 30.66
N THR A 965 4.07 -38.71 30.90
CA THR A 965 2.84 -39.40 30.48
C THR A 965 1.66 -38.96 31.32
N ARG A 966 0.57 -38.55 30.67
CA ARG A 966 -0.69 -38.20 31.35
C ARG A 966 -1.38 -39.43 31.93
N GLU A 967 -2.23 -39.22 32.94
CA GLU A 967 -3.03 -40.29 33.53
C GLU A 967 -3.85 -41.02 32.45
N ARG A 968 -3.84 -42.36 32.46
CA ARG A 968 -4.57 -43.22 31.51
C ARG A 968 -4.15 -43.06 30.03
N ALA A 969 -2.98 -42.48 29.75
CA ALA A 969 -2.46 -42.31 28.39
C ALA A 969 -1.33 -43.28 28.00
N GLY A 970 -1.03 -44.30 28.81
CA GLY A 970 0.13 -45.20 28.64
C GLY A 970 0.22 -45.88 27.27
N ASP A 971 -0.86 -46.50 26.79
CA ASP A 971 -0.87 -47.14 25.47
C ASP A 971 -0.64 -46.15 24.32
N LYS A 972 -1.15 -44.92 24.47
CA LYS A 972 -0.99 -43.86 23.49
C LYS A 972 0.43 -43.30 23.53
N ALA A 973 1.02 -43.15 24.72
CA ALA A 973 2.43 -42.80 24.90
C ALA A 973 3.35 -43.83 24.21
N ALA A 974 3.09 -45.13 24.38
CA ALA A 974 3.83 -46.19 23.70
C ALA A 974 3.72 -46.11 22.17
N LYS A 975 2.52 -45.82 21.64
CA LYS A 975 2.31 -45.61 20.19
C LYS A 975 3.05 -44.38 19.66
N VAL A 976 3.07 -43.27 20.40
CA VAL A 976 3.85 -42.08 20.02
C VAL A 976 5.34 -42.40 20.07
N TRP A 977 5.81 -43.09 21.11
CA TRP A 977 7.22 -43.48 21.24
C TRP A 977 7.69 -44.41 20.11
N ALA A 978 6.82 -45.27 19.58
CA ALA A 978 7.13 -46.10 18.41
C ALA A 978 7.47 -45.29 17.15
N THR A 979 7.14 -43.99 17.12
CA THR A 979 7.51 -43.05 16.05
C THR A 979 8.86 -42.36 16.28
N ALA A 980 9.50 -42.55 17.45
CA ALA A 980 10.78 -41.95 17.77
C ALA A 980 11.86 -42.36 16.77
N THR A 981 12.72 -41.40 16.43
CA THR A 981 13.79 -41.56 15.46
C THR A 981 14.90 -40.58 15.80
N ARG A 982 16.04 -40.69 15.13
CA ARG A 982 17.16 -39.76 15.34
C ARG A 982 17.07 -38.55 14.43
N LEU A 983 16.46 -38.67 13.25
CA LEU A 983 16.44 -37.59 12.25
C LEU A 983 15.22 -36.68 12.43
N HIS A 984 15.50 -35.38 12.53
CA HIS A 984 14.49 -34.35 12.68
C HIS A 984 14.73 -33.22 11.68
N PHE A 985 13.66 -32.67 11.11
CA PHE A 985 13.69 -31.52 10.22
C PHE A 985 13.18 -30.28 10.93
N ASN A 986 13.66 -29.11 10.56
CA ASN A 986 13.17 -27.84 11.05
C ASN A 986 11.78 -27.57 10.48
N ARG A 987 10.86 -27.05 11.30
CA ARG A 987 9.50 -26.68 10.87
C ARG A 987 9.37 -25.19 10.56
N ASP A 988 9.78 -24.35 11.49
CA ASP A 988 9.58 -22.90 11.47
C ASP A 988 10.95 -22.23 11.28
N PHE A 989 11.63 -22.57 10.18
CA PHE A 989 13.06 -22.33 10.01
C PHE A 989 13.35 -20.85 9.86
N GLN A 990 13.84 -20.22 10.92
CA GLN A 990 14.31 -18.83 10.91
C GLN A 990 15.68 -18.76 10.25
N LEU A 991 15.71 -18.79 8.91
CA LEU A 991 16.91 -18.83 8.07
C LEU A 991 17.95 -17.77 8.45
N ASN A 992 17.49 -16.59 8.90
CA ASN A 992 18.36 -15.50 9.26
C ASN A 992 19.00 -15.62 10.66
N SER A 993 18.65 -16.62 11.48
CA SER A 993 19.24 -16.82 12.82
C SER A 993 19.55 -18.27 13.17
N GLN A 994 18.98 -19.24 12.46
CA GLN A 994 19.18 -20.67 12.70
C GLN A 994 20.06 -21.26 11.61
N SER A 995 20.84 -22.29 11.96
CA SER A 995 21.85 -22.85 11.07
C SER A 995 21.42 -24.11 10.32
N LEU A 996 20.46 -24.88 10.87
CA LEU A 996 20.20 -26.25 10.42
C LEU A 996 18.77 -26.46 9.91
N ALA A 997 18.66 -27.06 8.72
CA ALA A 997 17.40 -27.57 8.18
C ALA A 997 17.04 -28.95 8.73
N ALA A 998 18.03 -29.75 9.10
CA ALA A 998 17.84 -31.06 9.73
C ALA A 998 18.95 -31.35 10.75
N CYS A 999 18.64 -32.11 11.78
CA CYS A 999 19.60 -32.55 12.78
C CYS A 999 19.37 -34.02 13.18
N LEU A 1000 20.39 -34.61 13.82
CA LEU A 1000 20.27 -35.90 14.50
C LEU A 1000 20.25 -35.71 16.01
N THR A 1001 19.40 -36.47 16.69
CA THR A 1001 19.56 -36.74 18.12
C THR A 1001 20.56 -37.89 18.34
N PRO A 1002 21.32 -37.89 19.46
CA PRO A 1002 22.29 -38.94 19.74
C PRO A 1002 21.65 -40.34 19.75
N GLU A 1003 20.50 -40.44 20.41
CA GLU A 1003 19.63 -41.61 20.54
C GLU A 1003 18.22 -41.24 20.02
N PRO A 1004 17.37 -42.22 19.66
CA PRO A 1004 16.01 -41.95 19.20
C PRO A 1004 15.23 -41.04 20.16
N ALA A 1005 14.59 -40.01 19.62
CA ALA A 1005 13.76 -39.07 20.36
C ALA A 1005 12.46 -38.78 19.60
N ILE A 1006 11.47 -38.22 20.29
CA ILE A 1006 10.25 -37.71 19.66
C ILE A 1006 10.53 -36.29 19.15
N GLY A 1007 10.25 -36.05 17.87
CA GLY A 1007 10.30 -34.71 17.27
C GLY A 1007 9.06 -33.89 17.63
N GLY A 1008 9.29 -32.71 18.19
CA GLY A 1008 8.24 -31.81 18.66
C GLY A 1008 7.87 -30.70 17.68
N ARG A 1009 7.37 -29.59 18.23
CA ARG A 1009 6.89 -28.43 17.46
C ARG A 1009 7.96 -27.85 16.53
N ALA A 1010 9.17 -27.65 17.02
CA ALA A 1010 10.29 -27.09 16.27
C ALA A 1010 10.94 -28.08 15.29
N TRP A 1011 11.02 -29.35 15.70
CA TRP A 1011 11.82 -30.39 15.06
C TRP A 1011 11.03 -31.65 14.71
N PRO A 1012 10.06 -31.60 13.76
CA PRO A 1012 9.34 -32.79 13.31
C PRO A 1012 10.26 -33.95 12.94
N SER A 1013 9.95 -35.13 13.46
CA SER A 1013 10.67 -36.36 13.14
C SER A 1013 10.46 -36.79 11.69
N TYR A 1014 11.47 -37.44 11.12
CA TYR A 1014 11.35 -38.20 9.88
C TYR A 1014 12.09 -39.52 10.00
N ARG A 1015 11.39 -40.62 9.74
CA ARG A 1015 11.93 -41.97 9.83
C ARG A 1015 12.22 -42.51 8.42
N PRO A 1016 13.49 -42.58 7.99
CA PRO A 1016 13.82 -43.20 6.71
C PRO A 1016 13.55 -44.71 6.76
N ASN A 1017 13.21 -45.27 5.60
CA ASN A 1017 13.04 -46.71 5.41
C ASN A 1017 14.40 -47.37 5.19
N GLY A 1018 14.53 -48.62 5.66
CA GLY A 1018 15.70 -49.45 5.36
C GLY A 1018 16.91 -49.15 6.23
N ASP A 1019 18.04 -48.85 5.58
CA ASP A 1019 19.35 -48.75 6.23
C ASP A 1019 19.43 -47.57 7.23
N PRO A 1020 19.82 -47.79 8.50
CA PRO A 1020 20.01 -46.71 9.46
C PRO A 1020 20.99 -45.63 9.01
N ARG A 1021 21.97 -45.94 8.15
CA ARG A 1021 22.94 -44.97 7.60
C ARG A 1021 22.26 -43.87 6.77
N CYS A 1022 21.07 -44.13 6.23
CA CYS A 1022 20.27 -43.15 5.49
C CYS A 1022 19.98 -41.87 6.29
N GLU A 1023 19.82 -41.98 7.61
CA GLU A 1023 19.53 -40.83 8.47
C GLU A 1023 20.67 -39.80 8.46
N LYS A 1024 21.93 -40.28 8.43
CA LYS A 1024 23.14 -39.45 8.35
C LYS A 1024 23.26 -38.78 6.98
N VAL A 1025 22.97 -39.53 5.91
CA VAL A 1025 23.02 -39.01 4.53
C VAL A 1025 22.03 -37.88 4.35
N LEU A 1026 20.77 -38.08 4.79
CA LEU A 1026 19.72 -37.07 4.67
C LEU A 1026 20.02 -35.83 5.52
N ALA A 1027 20.59 -35.98 6.71
CA ALA A 1027 21.00 -34.84 7.53
C ALA A 1027 22.17 -34.06 6.92
N LEU A 1028 23.14 -34.74 6.31
CA LEU A 1028 24.19 -34.04 5.55
C LEU A 1028 23.58 -33.29 4.36
N TRP A 1029 22.78 -33.97 3.54
CA TRP A 1029 22.16 -33.38 2.35
C TRP A 1029 21.30 -32.17 2.69
N ALA A 1030 20.40 -32.26 3.67
CA ALA A 1030 19.49 -31.19 4.03
C ALA A 1030 20.22 -29.89 4.44
N ASN A 1031 21.46 -29.98 4.92
CA ASN A 1031 22.28 -28.84 5.34
C ASN A 1031 23.32 -28.40 4.28
N THR A 1032 23.32 -29.01 3.09
CA THR A 1032 24.02 -28.48 1.91
C THR A 1032 23.24 -27.29 1.32
N THR A 1033 23.88 -26.45 0.51
CA THR A 1033 23.22 -25.35 -0.21
C THR A 1033 22.04 -25.83 -1.07
N PRO A 1034 22.16 -26.89 -1.91
CA PRO A 1034 21.00 -27.45 -2.63
C PRO A 1034 19.90 -28.00 -1.71
N GLY A 1035 20.25 -28.54 -0.54
CA GLY A 1035 19.29 -28.98 0.47
C GLY A 1035 18.52 -27.82 1.10
N LEU A 1036 19.21 -26.74 1.44
CA LEU A 1036 18.61 -25.51 1.97
C LEU A 1036 17.69 -24.83 0.95
N ILE A 1037 18.12 -24.75 -0.31
CA ILE A 1037 17.30 -24.21 -1.42
C ILE A 1037 16.06 -25.09 -1.63
N SER A 1038 16.20 -26.42 -1.65
CA SER A 1038 15.06 -27.35 -1.74
C SER A 1038 14.06 -27.17 -0.60
N PHE A 1039 14.54 -26.94 0.63
CA PHE A 1039 13.69 -26.65 1.78
C PHE A 1039 12.94 -25.33 1.61
N TRP A 1040 13.69 -24.26 1.33
CA TRP A 1040 13.15 -22.91 1.17
C TRP A 1040 12.15 -22.81 0.02
N TRP A 1041 12.38 -23.54 -1.07
CA TRP A 1041 11.53 -23.55 -2.27
C TRP A 1041 10.09 -23.98 -1.98
N ILE A 1042 9.90 -25.02 -1.17
CA ILE A 1042 8.57 -25.59 -0.89
C ILE A 1042 7.92 -25.02 0.39
N ALA A 1043 8.69 -24.29 1.20
CA ALA A 1043 8.26 -23.76 2.47
C ALA A 1043 7.48 -22.43 2.33
N GLY A 1044 6.51 -22.19 3.20
CA GLY A 1044 5.79 -20.92 3.25
C GLY A 1044 6.71 -19.79 3.71
N ARG A 1045 6.79 -18.70 2.94
CA ARG A 1045 7.68 -17.54 3.21
C ARG A 1045 6.91 -16.30 3.67
N GLN A 1046 5.82 -16.52 4.38
CA GLN A 1046 4.89 -15.47 4.80
C GLN A 1046 5.56 -14.43 5.72
N GLN A 1047 6.49 -14.90 6.57
CA GLN A 1047 7.22 -14.09 7.55
C GLN A 1047 8.66 -13.84 7.07
N GLU A 1048 9.25 -12.73 7.50
CA GLU A 1048 10.60 -12.34 7.09
C GLU A 1048 11.68 -13.28 7.60
N GLY A 1049 12.60 -13.67 6.71
CA GLY A 1049 13.71 -14.56 7.04
C GLY A 1049 13.28 -15.92 7.58
N ARG A 1050 12.02 -16.32 7.37
CA ARG A 1050 11.44 -17.56 7.91
C ARG A 1050 10.81 -18.40 6.81
N ALA A 1051 11.24 -19.65 6.74
CA ALA A 1051 10.70 -20.68 5.85
C ALA A 1051 9.92 -21.71 6.68
N ILE A 1052 8.59 -21.74 6.53
CA ILE A 1052 7.70 -22.62 7.29
C ILE A 1052 7.39 -23.88 6.47
N LEU A 1053 7.97 -25.01 6.86
CA LEU A 1053 7.68 -26.33 6.29
C LEU A 1053 6.78 -27.12 7.25
N THR A 1054 5.48 -27.12 6.99
CA THR A 1054 4.55 -27.87 7.86
C THR A 1054 4.85 -29.36 7.85
N VAL A 1055 4.53 -30.05 8.94
CA VAL A 1055 4.69 -31.52 9.06
C VAL A 1055 4.01 -32.25 7.89
N SER A 1056 2.87 -31.75 7.42
CA SER A 1056 2.14 -32.30 6.28
C SER A 1056 2.83 -32.06 4.93
N GLN A 1057 3.65 -31.01 4.80
CA GLN A 1057 4.44 -30.72 3.60
C GLN A 1057 5.81 -31.39 3.59
N LEU A 1058 6.36 -31.76 4.76
CA LEU A 1058 7.65 -32.45 4.86
C LEU A 1058 7.83 -33.61 3.86
N PRO A 1059 6.82 -34.48 3.60
CA PRO A 1059 6.96 -35.55 2.60
C PRO A 1059 7.20 -35.05 1.16
N ARG A 1060 6.89 -33.79 0.84
CA ARG A 1060 7.13 -33.18 -0.49
C ARG A 1060 8.55 -32.61 -0.62
N LEU A 1061 9.33 -32.56 0.46
CA LEU A 1061 10.70 -32.08 0.39
C LEU A 1061 11.53 -32.99 -0.52
N THR A 1062 12.14 -32.39 -1.55
CA THR A 1062 13.07 -33.08 -2.44
C THR A 1062 14.42 -33.22 -1.74
N ALA A 1063 14.94 -34.44 -1.70
CA ALA A 1063 16.22 -34.75 -1.08
C ALA A 1063 16.98 -35.83 -1.86
N LEU A 1064 18.25 -36.04 -1.52
CA LEU A 1064 19.08 -37.10 -2.11
C LEU A 1064 18.42 -38.48 -1.92
N ASP A 1065 18.21 -39.20 -3.03
CA ASP A 1065 17.66 -40.55 -3.04
C ASP A 1065 18.70 -41.55 -2.52
N VAL A 1066 18.68 -41.75 -1.21
CA VAL A 1066 19.62 -42.62 -0.49
C VAL A 1066 19.64 -44.07 -1.00
N ARG A 1067 18.57 -44.52 -1.67
CA ARG A 1067 18.45 -45.88 -2.22
C ARG A 1067 19.33 -46.10 -3.45
N THR A 1068 19.77 -45.01 -4.08
CA THR A 1068 20.66 -45.04 -5.26
C THR A 1068 22.13 -45.15 -4.87
N LEU A 1069 22.47 -44.95 -3.59
CA LEU A 1069 23.84 -44.97 -3.12
C LEU A 1069 24.34 -46.41 -2.93
N ASN A 1070 25.52 -46.70 -3.46
CA ASN A 1070 26.17 -47.99 -3.24
C ASN A 1070 26.87 -48.05 -1.86
N GLU A 1071 27.31 -49.25 -1.46
CA GLU A 1071 27.99 -49.47 -0.16
C GLU A 1071 29.22 -48.59 0.06
N ARG A 1072 29.98 -48.28 -0.99
CA ARG A 1072 31.15 -47.39 -0.89
C ARG A 1072 30.72 -45.96 -0.58
N GLN A 1073 29.67 -45.47 -1.24
CA GLN A 1073 29.09 -44.15 -0.99
C GLN A 1073 28.48 -44.07 0.41
N LEU A 1074 27.73 -45.09 0.86
CA LEU A 1074 27.18 -45.11 2.22
C LEU A 1074 28.27 -45.04 3.30
N LYS A 1075 29.35 -45.84 3.17
CA LYS A 1075 30.49 -45.77 4.10
C LYS A 1075 31.21 -44.41 4.07
N LYS A 1076 31.34 -43.82 2.88
CA LYS A 1076 31.90 -42.46 2.74
C LYS A 1076 31.01 -41.44 3.43
N ALA A 1077 29.69 -41.50 3.27
CA ALA A 1077 28.75 -40.60 3.92
C ALA A 1077 28.80 -40.71 5.45
N GLU A 1078 28.98 -41.90 6.02
CA GLU A 1078 29.20 -42.05 7.48
C GLU A 1078 30.48 -41.35 7.94
N SER A 1079 31.55 -41.47 7.17
CA SER A 1079 32.82 -40.80 7.47
C SER A 1079 32.69 -39.28 7.36
N LEU A 1080 31.94 -38.79 6.37
CA LEU A 1080 31.59 -37.37 6.23
C LEU A 1080 30.75 -36.91 7.42
N PHE A 1081 29.76 -37.69 7.86
CA PHE A 1081 28.94 -37.34 9.02
C PHE A 1081 29.81 -37.16 10.27
N VAL A 1082 30.73 -38.07 10.55
CA VAL A 1082 31.66 -37.94 11.69
C VAL A 1082 32.52 -36.68 11.57
N LYS A 1083 32.98 -36.34 10.35
CA LYS A 1083 33.76 -35.11 10.07
C LYS A 1083 32.97 -33.84 10.37
N PHE A 1084 31.70 -33.77 9.94
CA PHE A 1084 30.89 -32.55 10.04
C PHE A 1084 30.06 -32.45 11.31
N ALA A 1085 29.83 -33.55 12.04
CA ALA A 1085 28.93 -33.59 13.21
C ALA A 1085 29.29 -32.61 14.34
N LYS A 1086 30.56 -32.21 14.44
CA LYS A 1086 31.09 -31.30 15.48
C LYS A 1086 31.56 -29.96 14.94
N ARG A 1087 31.37 -29.70 13.63
CA ARG A 1087 31.71 -28.40 13.06
C ARG A 1087 30.56 -27.43 13.27
N ASP A 1088 30.91 -26.18 13.49
CA ASP A 1088 29.97 -25.09 13.66
C ASP A 1088 29.43 -24.63 12.30
N PHE A 1089 28.12 -24.53 12.18
CA PHE A 1089 27.43 -23.96 11.02
C PHE A 1089 26.94 -22.55 11.36
N LEU A 1090 27.17 -21.60 10.46
CA LEU A 1090 26.60 -20.27 10.55
C LEU A 1090 25.10 -20.32 10.23
N PRO A 1091 24.33 -19.27 10.61
CA PRO A 1091 22.94 -19.12 10.16
C PRO A 1091 22.79 -19.36 8.65
N ALA A 1092 21.64 -19.88 8.24
CA ALA A 1092 21.42 -20.31 6.86
C ALA A 1092 21.57 -19.17 5.84
N ASN A 1093 21.15 -17.94 6.20
CA ASN A 1093 21.34 -16.74 5.38
C ASN A 1093 22.80 -16.33 5.17
N GLU A 1094 23.73 -16.93 5.92
CA GLU A 1094 25.17 -16.66 5.84
C GLU A 1094 25.93 -17.80 5.13
N ALA A 1095 25.21 -18.70 4.44
CA ALA A 1095 25.83 -19.81 3.72
C ALA A 1095 26.94 -19.35 2.76
N TYR A 1096 26.80 -18.18 2.14
CA TYR A 1096 27.81 -17.60 1.24
C TYR A 1096 29.21 -17.48 1.87
N ARG A 1097 29.31 -17.34 3.21
CA ARG A 1097 30.58 -17.25 3.96
C ARG A 1097 30.81 -18.38 4.97
N ASP A 1098 29.90 -19.35 5.04
CA ASP A 1098 30.02 -20.49 5.95
C ASP A 1098 30.98 -21.55 5.39
N GLU A 1099 32.24 -21.51 5.80
CA GLU A 1099 33.27 -22.47 5.37
C GLU A 1099 32.88 -23.93 5.65
N THR A 1100 32.18 -24.20 6.75
CA THR A 1100 31.71 -25.56 7.08
C THR A 1100 30.69 -26.03 6.04
N ARG A 1101 29.75 -25.18 5.65
CA ARG A 1101 28.74 -25.50 4.64
C ARG A 1101 29.34 -25.59 3.23
N GLN A 1102 30.31 -24.75 2.90
CA GLN A 1102 31.05 -24.82 1.64
C GLN A 1102 31.82 -26.14 1.49
N ASP A 1103 32.51 -26.57 2.55
CA ASP A 1103 33.19 -27.86 2.60
C ASP A 1103 32.20 -29.03 2.50
N LEU A 1104 31.04 -28.90 3.14
CA LEU A 1104 29.98 -29.90 3.09
C LEU A 1104 29.41 -30.05 1.66
N ASP A 1105 29.18 -28.93 0.97
CA ASP A 1105 28.72 -28.91 -0.42
C ASP A 1105 29.70 -29.66 -1.32
N ARG A 1106 31.00 -29.34 -1.24
CA ARG A 1106 32.04 -30.02 -2.01
C ARG A 1106 32.10 -31.52 -1.69
N ALA A 1107 32.04 -31.89 -0.41
CA ALA A 1107 32.09 -33.28 0.01
C ALA A 1107 30.87 -34.09 -0.43
N MET A 1108 29.67 -33.49 -0.43
CA MET A 1108 28.46 -34.17 -0.85
C MET A 1108 28.34 -34.25 -2.38
N LEU A 1109 28.62 -33.17 -3.11
CA LEU A 1109 28.44 -33.13 -4.56
C LEU A 1109 29.64 -33.76 -5.29
N CYS A 1110 30.86 -33.40 -4.94
CA CYS A 1110 32.06 -33.87 -5.65
C CYS A 1110 32.53 -35.23 -5.12
N ASP A 1111 32.82 -35.36 -3.82
CA ASP A 1111 33.41 -36.59 -3.29
C ASP A 1111 32.43 -37.79 -3.26
N LEU A 1112 31.16 -37.53 -2.94
CA LEU A 1112 30.16 -38.59 -2.75
C LEU A 1112 29.39 -38.90 -4.04
N LEU A 1113 28.90 -37.87 -4.74
CA LEU A 1113 28.08 -38.03 -5.95
C LEU A 1113 28.90 -37.99 -7.25
N GLY A 1114 30.17 -37.55 -7.21
CA GLY A 1114 31.04 -37.54 -8.38
C GLY A 1114 30.76 -36.41 -9.36
N VAL A 1115 30.09 -35.34 -8.92
CA VAL A 1115 29.90 -34.15 -9.76
C VAL A 1115 31.26 -33.45 -9.96
N PRO A 1116 31.60 -32.94 -11.17
CA PRO A 1116 32.91 -32.35 -11.43
C PRO A 1116 33.23 -31.14 -10.55
N GLU A 1117 34.49 -31.01 -10.11
CA GLU A 1117 34.96 -29.88 -9.28
C GLU A 1117 34.75 -28.48 -9.91
N SER A 1118 34.54 -28.41 -11.23
CA SER A 1118 34.20 -27.17 -11.93
C SER A 1118 32.89 -26.53 -11.45
N ILE A 1119 32.03 -27.26 -10.72
CA ILE A 1119 30.79 -26.70 -10.17
C ILE A 1119 31.02 -25.80 -8.96
N VAL A 1120 32.18 -25.85 -8.30
CA VAL A 1120 32.36 -25.24 -6.98
C VAL A 1120 32.21 -23.72 -7.02
N GLU A 1121 32.76 -23.06 -8.04
CA GLU A 1121 32.65 -21.62 -8.23
C GLU A 1121 31.23 -21.18 -8.66
N PRO A 1122 30.60 -21.79 -9.68
CA PRO A 1122 29.19 -21.54 -10.00
C PRO A 1122 28.22 -21.82 -8.84
N LEU A 1123 28.48 -22.85 -8.02
CA LEU A 1123 27.69 -23.13 -6.81
C LEU A 1123 27.88 -22.03 -5.76
N ALA A 1124 29.07 -21.44 -5.65
CA ALA A 1124 29.28 -20.29 -4.78
C ALA A 1124 28.46 -19.07 -5.24
N ALA A 1125 28.36 -18.83 -6.55
CA ALA A 1125 27.48 -17.79 -7.10
C ALA A 1125 26.00 -18.05 -6.79
N LEU A 1126 25.52 -19.29 -6.99
CA LEU A 1126 24.14 -19.68 -6.64
C LEU A 1126 23.86 -19.47 -5.14
N ARG A 1127 24.82 -19.85 -4.29
CA ARG A 1127 24.73 -19.67 -2.85
C ARG A 1127 24.65 -18.19 -2.46
N HIS A 1128 25.44 -17.34 -3.12
CA HIS A 1128 25.42 -15.90 -2.91
C HIS A 1128 24.05 -15.31 -3.26
N GLN A 1129 23.53 -15.61 -4.45
CA GLN A 1129 22.20 -15.20 -4.90
C GLN A 1129 21.10 -15.62 -3.92
N TRP A 1130 21.12 -16.88 -3.47
CA TRP A 1130 20.15 -17.35 -2.47
C TRP A 1130 20.24 -16.61 -1.14
N CYS A 1131 21.45 -16.26 -0.68
CA CYS A 1131 21.63 -15.48 0.54
C CYS A 1131 21.24 -13.99 0.39
N GLU A 1132 21.21 -13.45 -0.83
CA GLU A 1132 20.74 -12.09 -1.14
C GLU A 1132 19.22 -11.97 -1.19
N GLU A 1133 18.50 -13.09 -1.30
CA GLU A 1133 17.04 -13.07 -1.33
C GLU A 1133 16.42 -12.43 -0.07
N PRO A 1134 15.51 -11.45 -0.21
CA PRO A 1134 14.83 -10.79 0.91
C PRO A 1134 14.15 -11.77 1.87
N SER A 1135 13.58 -12.85 1.32
CA SER A 1135 12.93 -13.91 2.09
C SER A 1135 13.89 -14.76 2.92
N VAL A 1136 15.19 -14.72 2.63
CA VAL A 1136 16.25 -15.47 3.31
C VAL A 1136 16.93 -14.60 4.36
N HIS A 1137 17.43 -13.41 4.00
CA HIS A 1137 18.15 -12.56 4.95
C HIS A 1137 17.21 -11.76 5.86
N GLY A 1138 15.98 -11.46 5.43
CA GLY A 1138 14.97 -10.75 6.23
C GLY A 1138 15.49 -9.42 6.81
N GLY A 1139 16.17 -8.62 5.99
CA GLY A 1139 16.75 -7.33 6.38
C GLY A 1139 18.03 -7.37 7.22
N LYS A 1140 18.58 -8.55 7.55
CA LYS A 1140 19.79 -8.61 8.40
C LYS A 1140 21.03 -7.99 7.71
N PRO A 1141 21.89 -7.28 8.47
CA PRO A 1141 23.15 -6.73 7.95
C PRO A 1141 24.13 -7.80 7.47
N THR A 1142 24.01 -9.05 7.94
CA THR A 1142 24.89 -10.16 7.56
C THR A 1142 24.65 -10.69 6.14
N ARG A 1143 23.68 -10.13 5.41
CA ARG A 1143 23.45 -10.43 3.98
C ARG A 1143 24.69 -10.14 3.13
N PRO A 1144 24.86 -10.80 1.98
CA PRO A 1144 25.92 -10.45 1.04
C PRO A 1144 25.85 -8.96 0.65
N GLY A 1145 27.00 -8.31 0.53
CA GLY A 1145 27.09 -6.86 0.25
C GLY A 1145 26.61 -5.92 1.37
N GLY A 1146 26.04 -6.44 2.46
CA GLY A 1146 25.71 -5.64 3.65
C GLY A 1146 26.99 -5.20 4.36
N GLY A 1147 27.23 -3.89 4.44
CA GLY A 1147 28.37 -3.33 5.18
C GLY A 1147 28.41 -3.87 6.61
N GLY A 1148 29.52 -4.52 6.95
CA GLY A 1148 29.88 -4.88 8.32
C GLY A 1148 30.41 -3.70 9.11
#